data_AF-D7IYD3-F1
#
_entry.id   AF-D7IYD3-F1
#
_cell.length_a   1.000
_cell.length_b   1.000
_cell.length_c   1.000
_cell.angle_alpha   90.00
_cell.angle_beta   90.00
_cell.angle_gamma   90.00
#
_symmetry.space_group_name_H-M   'P 1'
#
loop_
_entity.id
_entity.type
_entity.pdbx_description
1 polymer ?
#
loop_
_entity_poly.entity_id
_entity_poly.type
_entity_poly.pdbx_seq_one_letter_code
_entity_poly.pdbx_strand_id
1 'polypeptide(L)'
;MNRFANYYKKIFSQEYIDRTISGGIKSQLTLLLVTIATALAIFFIIVMLFSIQLHGHEEWGERLWAVYNNFVDPGNQIEETAWPNRILVGLISISGSVLLGGVLISTISNIIERRVGVVYAGRMTYRNIKNHYVLIGFNELSINMIRELYDECPSARILLMSGMESATVRHRIQSALPVEVERQVLVYFGNIESIEELQRLNIESAIEVYVLGDEERYGRDAKNIAIVHLVSTLRGKCYDGKMMPVYVQFDSIPSYSNIQKMNLPPEVFCIEGKPNIFFRPFNLHENLARQLWSLYGADCERRYDPLDYRPISITQQPDGSWSATSQDYVHLVIVGFNRVGRSLLLEALRICHYANYDDRLPADERIRTRITLVDREMEAQKDYFKAQFPYIESQIDDIEVEYCHDDICSTAMRTRLQQWAQNKHCMLTVAICVHDPDLSLSLGLNLPHEVYQYQCRVLIRQEFNNDLSSMVDDEKGRYRYVKVFGMVDRGIKKNILQDKLALYVNYLYDCCYADESLKQKEVLKKMYESYGNHSADFILMNHQAQYLWNKLSEPLRWANRYQLDAYSVFCRTLGYGIRRSDHSPAHISESMFNEDLPAQVLYLLVRMEKYRWNAERTVAGWKRAKVKDKVFLQHPLIMPFYELLQKHPEEVEKDADVIYNLPYILALGGYELYRLAD
;
A
#
# COMPACT_ATOMS: atom_id res chain seq x y z
N MET A 1 20.86 59.77 -22.10
CA MET A 1 20.92 60.02 -20.63
C MET A 1 19.58 59.77 -19.90
N ASN A 2 18.43 60.29 -20.35
CA ASN A 2 17.15 60.12 -19.63
C ASN A 2 16.66 58.67 -19.39
N ARG A 3 16.96 57.72 -20.30
CA ARG A 3 16.61 56.29 -20.08
C ARG A 3 17.46 55.62 -19.00
N PHE A 4 18.73 55.99 -18.88
CA PHE A 4 19.66 55.44 -17.88
C PHE A 4 19.31 55.98 -16.47
N ALA A 5 19.07 57.28 -16.35
CA ALA A 5 18.65 57.89 -15.09
C ALA A 5 17.31 57.34 -14.58
N ASN A 6 16.34 57.14 -15.47
CA ASN A 6 15.05 56.53 -15.11
C ASN A 6 15.17 55.04 -14.73
N TYR A 7 16.10 54.30 -15.34
CA TYR A 7 16.39 52.92 -14.99
C TYR A 7 17.02 52.81 -13.59
N TYR A 8 18.00 53.66 -13.27
CA TYR A 8 18.60 53.73 -11.94
C TYR A 8 17.61 54.18 -10.86
N LYS A 9 16.78 55.19 -11.15
CA LYS A 9 15.72 55.64 -10.23
C LYS A 9 14.69 54.54 -9.92
N LYS A 10 14.46 53.64 -10.88
CA LYS A 10 13.55 52.49 -10.72
C LYS A 10 14.20 51.33 -9.94
N ILE A 11 15.51 51.11 -10.10
CA ILE A 11 16.25 50.08 -9.36
C ILE A 11 16.47 50.47 -7.89
N PHE A 12 16.72 51.75 -7.62
CA PHE A 12 16.93 52.26 -6.27
C PHE A 12 15.67 52.86 -5.63
N SER A 13 14.47 52.58 -6.18
CA SER A 13 13.23 52.93 -5.49
C SER A 13 13.01 51.99 -4.30
N GLN A 14 12.47 52.51 -3.21
CA GLN A 14 12.21 51.75 -1.99
C GLN A 14 11.36 50.48 -2.27
N GLU A 15 10.30 50.62 -3.07
CA GLU A 15 9.44 49.50 -3.47
C GLU A 15 10.19 48.41 -4.25
N TYR A 16 11.11 48.80 -5.16
CA TYR A 16 11.88 47.83 -5.93
C TYR A 16 12.94 47.13 -5.08
N ILE A 17 13.59 47.86 -4.16
CA ILE A 17 14.55 47.31 -3.21
C ILE A 17 13.84 46.31 -2.29
N ASP A 18 12.71 46.66 -1.69
CA ASP A 18 11.94 45.76 -0.81
C ASP A 18 11.47 44.50 -1.55
N ARG A 19 11.00 44.64 -2.81
CA ARG A 19 10.62 43.51 -3.66
C ARG A 19 11.81 42.66 -4.11
N THR A 20 13.00 43.25 -4.23
CA THR A 20 14.22 42.54 -4.63
C THR A 20 14.84 41.81 -3.46
N ILE A 21 14.85 42.41 -2.27
CA ILE A 21 15.28 41.78 -1.01
C ILE A 21 14.34 40.62 -0.64
N SER A 22 13.03 40.77 -0.83
CA SER A 22 12.07 39.67 -0.67
C SER A 22 12.07 38.68 -1.85
N GLY A 23 12.69 39.04 -2.97
CA GLY A 23 12.67 38.31 -4.23
C GLY A 23 13.64 37.12 -4.34
N GLY A 24 13.86 36.67 -5.59
CA GLY A 24 14.72 35.52 -5.90
C GLY A 24 16.23 35.85 -5.88
N ILE A 25 17.05 34.81 -5.73
CA ILE A 25 18.53 34.87 -5.65
C ILE A 25 19.15 35.72 -6.77
N LYS A 26 18.66 35.52 -8.00
CA LYS A 26 19.15 36.24 -9.18
C LYS A 26 18.95 37.75 -9.04
N SER A 27 17.82 38.19 -8.50
CA SER A 27 17.50 39.61 -8.35
C SER A 27 18.36 40.27 -7.26
N GLN A 28 18.55 39.59 -6.12
CA GLN A 28 19.42 40.06 -5.03
C GLN A 28 20.87 40.18 -5.48
N LEU A 29 21.41 39.16 -6.14
CA LEU A 29 22.78 39.18 -6.68
C LEU A 29 22.94 40.25 -7.76
N THR A 30 21.95 40.43 -8.63
CA THR A 30 22.01 41.46 -9.67
C THR A 30 22.01 42.86 -9.06
N LEU A 31 21.13 43.15 -8.09
CA LEU A 31 21.10 44.45 -7.39
C LEU A 31 22.44 44.74 -6.70
N LEU A 32 23.01 43.74 -6.04
CA LEU A 32 24.28 43.85 -5.36
C LEU A 32 25.45 44.10 -6.32
N LEU A 33 25.56 43.31 -7.40
CA LEU A 33 26.58 43.49 -8.43
C LEU A 33 26.45 44.85 -9.11
N VAL A 34 25.23 45.32 -9.39
CA VAL A 34 24.99 46.67 -9.93
C VAL A 34 25.43 47.74 -8.94
N THR A 35 25.17 47.58 -7.65
CA THR A 35 25.59 48.53 -6.62
C THR A 35 27.12 48.60 -6.51
N ILE A 36 27.81 47.45 -6.52
CA ILE A 36 29.27 47.38 -6.52
C ILE A 36 29.85 48.02 -7.78
N ALA A 37 29.32 47.69 -8.96
CA ALA A 37 29.75 48.26 -10.22
C ALA A 37 29.52 49.79 -10.28
N THR A 38 28.41 50.27 -9.70
CA THR A 38 28.10 51.70 -9.62
C THR A 38 29.10 52.41 -8.70
N ALA A 39 29.42 51.84 -7.54
CA ALA A 39 30.42 52.40 -6.63
C ALA A 39 31.80 52.48 -7.30
N LEU A 40 32.24 51.39 -7.95
CA LEU A 40 33.50 51.35 -8.71
C LEU A 40 33.51 52.39 -9.84
N ALA A 41 32.41 52.54 -10.58
CA ALA A 41 32.30 53.53 -11.64
C ALA A 41 32.36 54.97 -11.09
N ILE A 42 31.72 55.25 -9.95
CA ILE A 42 31.81 56.56 -9.28
C ILE A 42 33.26 56.86 -8.88
N PHE A 43 33.94 55.91 -8.22
CA PHE A 43 35.34 56.09 -7.83
C PHE A 43 36.26 56.26 -9.04
N PHE A 44 36.04 55.51 -10.12
CA PHE A 44 36.78 55.67 -11.36
C PHE A 44 36.56 57.04 -12.01
N ILE A 45 35.31 57.53 -12.03
CA ILE A 45 34.98 58.88 -12.54
C ILE A 45 35.65 59.97 -11.69
N ILE A 46 35.68 59.81 -10.36
CA ILE A 46 36.37 60.74 -9.45
C ILE A 46 37.87 60.78 -9.73
N VAL A 47 38.53 59.61 -9.89
CA VAL A 47 39.96 59.53 -10.24
C VAL A 47 40.25 60.22 -11.57
N MET A 48 39.38 60.05 -12.57
CA MET A 48 39.52 60.69 -13.88
C MET A 48 39.28 62.20 -13.85
N LEU A 49 38.26 62.69 -13.14
CA LEU A 49 37.92 64.12 -13.04
C LEU A 49 38.99 64.94 -12.33
N PHE A 50 39.60 64.39 -11.27
CA PHE A 50 40.61 65.08 -10.48
C PHE A 50 42.05 64.79 -10.95
N SER A 51 42.23 64.07 -12.07
CA SER A 51 43.54 63.70 -12.63
C SER A 51 44.50 63.08 -11.60
N ILE A 52 43.97 62.23 -10.72
CA ILE A 52 44.72 61.64 -9.62
C ILE A 52 45.58 60.49 -10.18
N GLN A 53 46.90 60.62 -10.08
CA GLN A 53 47.84 59.56 -10.44
C GLN A 53 47.89 58.53 -9.30
N LEU A 54 47.16 57.43 -9.45
CA LEU A 54 47.28 56.24 -8.60
C LEU A 54 48.42 55.38 -9.15
N HIS A 55 49.41 55.08 -8.32
CA HIS A 55 50.55 54.20 -8.62
C HIS A 55 51.38 54.60 -9.87
N GLY A 56 51.29 55.85 -10.33
CA GLY A 56 52.11 56.38 -11.43
C GLY A 56 51.72 55.94 -12.85
N HIS A 57 50.59 55.26 -13.03
CA HIS A 57 50.16 54.78 -14.35
C HIS A 57 49.41 55.84 -15.17
N GLU A 58 49.82 56.04 -16.42
CA GLU A 58 49.18 56.98 -17.36
C GLU A 58 48.02 56.37 -18.15
N GLU A 59 47.98 55.04 -18.29
CA GLU A 59 46.93 54.35 -19.06
C GLU A 59 45.63 54.20 -18.27
N TRP A 60 44.51 54.41 -18.97
CA TRP A 60 43.15 54.35 -18.40
C TRP A 60 42.81 52.99 -17.79
N GLY A 61 43.32 51.89 -18.35
CA GLY A 61 43.09 50.52 -17.86
C GLY A 61 43.79 50.24 -16.54
N GLU A 62 45.03 50.69 -16.40
CA GLU A 62 45.82 50.56 -15.18
C GLU A 62 45.22 51.37 -14.02
N ARG A 63 44.66 52.56 -14.31
CA ARG A 63 43.93 53.35 -13.30
C ARG A 63 42.67 52.66 -12.79
N LEU A 64 41.93 51.99 -13.69
CA LEU A 64 40.76 51.20 -13.29
C LEU A 64 41.17 50.00 -12.44
N TRP A 65 42.27 49.33 -12.81
CA TRP A 65 42.84 48.22 -12.06
C TRP A 65 43.31 48.64 -10.67
N ALA A 66 43.98 49.80 -10.54
CA ALA A 66 44.38 50.36 -9.26
C ALA A 66 43.19 50.68 -8.35
N VAL A 67 42.10 51.24 -8.89
CA VAL A 67 40.84 51.47 -8.14
C VAL A 67 40.24 50.16 -7.68
N TYR A 68 40.20 49.14 -8.53
CA TYR A 68 39.69 47.81 -8.19
C TYR A 68 40.53 47.13 -7.10
N ASN A 69 41.86 47.13 -7.22
CA ASN A 69 42.77 46.49 -6.26
C ASN A 69 42.64 47.10 -4.86
N ASN A 70 42.54 48.43 -4.77
CA ASN A 70 42.33 49.11 -3.49
C ASN A 70 40.91 48.95 -2.94
N PHE A 71 39.92 48.69 -3.81
CA PHE A 71 38.55 48.41 -3.41
C PHE A 71 38.38 46.96 -2.90
N VAL A 72 39.07 45.99 -3.48
CA VAL A 72 38.99 44.59 -3.05
C VAL A 72 39.85 44.34 -1.82
N ASP A 73 41.05 44.92 -1.78
CA ASP A 73 42.01 44.70 -0.69
C ASP A 73 42.52 46.04 -0.12
N PRO A 74 42.10 46.39 1.11
CA PRO A 74 42.60 47.56 1.83
C PRO A 74 44.11 47.56 2.10
N GLY A 75 44.78 46.41 2.02
CA GLY A 75 46.23 46.28 2.22
C GLY A 75 47.07 47.06 1.20
N ASN A 76 46.52 47.36 0.02
CA ASN A 76 47.20 48.08 -1.05
C ASN A 76 47.38 49.59 -0.79
N GLN A 77 46.83 50.11 0.32
CA GLN A 77 46.97 51.52 0.71
C GLN A 77 48.40 51.96 1.03
N ILE A 78 49.29 51.02 1.34
CA ILE A 78 50.66 51.28 1.80
C ILE A 78 51.54 51.84 0.67
N GLU A 79 51.17 51.61 -0.59
CA GLU A 79 51.99 51.98 -1.76
C GLU A 79 51.87 53.49 -2.14
N GLU A 80 50.93 54.24 -1.57
CA GLU A 80 50.68 55.64 -1.94
C GLU A 80 51.40 56.66 -1.03
N THR A 81 52.07 57.64 -1.64
CA THR A 81 52.91 58.62 -0.92
C THR A 81 52.24 59.97 -0.68
N ALA A 82 51.31 60.39 -1.55
CA ALA A 82 50.64 61.69 -1.47
C ALA A 82 49.39 61.68 -0.57
N TRP A 83 49.25 62.69 0.29
CA TRP A 83 48.12 62.81 1.23
C TRP A 83 46.72 62.81 0.57
N PRO A 84 46.47 63.54 -0.54
CA PRO A 84 45.20 63.49 -1.24
C PRO A 84 44.85 62.10 -1.79
N ASN A 85 45.86 61.38 -2.32
CA ASN A 85 45.70 60.02 -2.81
C ASN A 85 45.36 59.06 -1.67
N ARG A 86 46.05 59.18 -0.52
CA ARG A 86 45.79 58.36 0.67
C ARG A 86 44.36 58.48 1.18
N ILE A 87 43.80 59.70 1.18
CA ILE A 87 42.41 59.92 1.60
C ILE A 87 41.44 59.25 0.61
N LEU A 88 41.65 59.41 -0.69
CA LEU A 88 40.80 58.79 -1.71
C LEU A 88 40.87 57.26 -1.68
N VAL A 89 42.08 56.70 -1.64
CA VAL A 89 42.32 55.26 -1.56
C VAL A 89 41.74 54.70 -0.26
N GLY A 90 41.88 55.41 0.86
CA GLY A 90 41.21 55.08 2.12
C GLY A 90 39.69 54.99 1.98
N LEU A 91 39.05 55.95 1.30
CA LEU A 91 37.61 55.93 1.03
C LEU A 91 37.21 54.78 0.10
N ILE A 92 38.02 54.48 -0.92
CA ILE A 92 37.80 53.37 -1.85
C ILE A 92 37.85 52.04 -1.08
N SER A 93 38.86 51.83 -0.24
CA SER A 93 39.00 50.59 0.52
C SER A 93 37.99 50.44 1.66
N ILE A 94 37.59 51.52 2.33
CA ILE A 94 36.50 51.48 3.32
C ILE A 94 35.21 51.07 2.62
N SER A 95 34.90 51.70 1.48
CA SER A 95 33.72 51.39 0.68
C SER A 95 33.75 49.94 0.18
N GLY A 96 34.93 49.50 -0.27
CA GLY A 96 35.22 48.13 -0.65
C GLY A 96 35.02 47.12 0.47
N SER A 97 35.58 47.38 1.65
CA SER A 97 35.42 46.56 2.85
C SER A 97 33.96 46.44 3.28
N VAL A 98 33.21 47.54 3.25
CA VAL A 98 31.78 47.55 3.58
C VAL A 98 30.97 46.79 2.53
N LEU A 99 31.18 47.02 1.25
CA LEU A 99 30.37 46.43 0.17
C LEU A 99 30.71 44.96 -0.09
N LEU A 100 31.99 44.60 -0.10
CA LEU A 100 32.46 43.23 -0.36
C LEU A 100 32.51 42.40 0.93
N GLY A 101 33.11 42.92 1.99
CA GLY A 101 33.25 42.21 3.26
C GLY A 101 31.95 42.18 4.08
N GLY A 102 31.24 43.31 4.15
CA GLY A 102 29.98 43.40 4.90
C GLY A 102 28.78 42.91 4.10
N VAL A 103 28.41 43.68 3.06
CA VAL A 103 27.14 43.49 2.36
C VAL A 103 27.12 42.22 1.51
N LEU A 104 28.18 41.95 0.73
CA LEU A 104 28.21 40.79 -0.17
C LEU A 104 28.26 39.47 0.59
N ILE A 105 29.17 39.32 1.56
CA ILE A 105 29.24 38.09 2.37
C ILE A 105 27.92 37.88 3.13
N SER A 106 27.36 38.93 3.76
CA SER A 106 26.06 38.84 4.45
C SER A 106 24.93 38.44 3.50
N THR A 107 24.87 39.01 2.30
CA THR A 107 23.84 38.67 1.30
C THR A 107 23.98 37.21 0.85
N ILE A 108 25.21 36.74 0.60
CA ILE A 108 25.46 35.34 0.23
C ILE A 108 25.11 34.40 1.38
N SER A 109 25.51 34.71 2.63
CA SER A 109 25.16 33.90 3.81
C SER A 109 23.65 33.80 3.97
N ASN A 110 22.94 34.94 3.92
CA ASN A 110 21.49 34.97 3.99
C ASN A 110 20.82 34.19 2.86
N ILE A 111 21.36 34.23 1.63
CA ILE A 111 20.86 33.42 0.51
C ILE A 111 21.03 31.92 0.81
N ILE A 112 22.20 31.52 1.30
CA ILE A 112 22.50 30.13 1.65
C ILE A 112 21.59 29.68 2.80
N GLU A 113 21.53 30.43 3.89
CA GLU A 113 20.68 30.17 5.06
C GLU A 113 19.20 30.08 4.68
N ARG A 114 18.69 31.01 3.87
CA ARG A 114 17.30 30.94 3.38
C ARG A 114 17.07 29.70 2.54
N ARG A 115 18.03 29.32 1.68
CA ARG A 115 17.91 28.12 0.84
C ARG A 115 17.94 26.85 1.70
N VAL A 116 18.86 26.77 2.65
CA VAL A 116 18.97 25.70 3.63
C VAL A 116 17.67 25.61 4.42
N GLY A 117 17.15 26.74 4.92
CA GLY A 117 15.87 26.81 5.63
C GLY A 117 14.68 26.34 4.79
N VAL A 118 14.60 26.71 3.51
CA VAL A 118 13.54 26.24 2.58
C VAL A 118 13.64 24.73 2.33
N VAL A 119 14.84 24.19 2.23
CA VAL A 119 15.07 22.74 2.13
C VAL A 119 14.69 22.06 3.43
N TYR A 120 15.10 22.56 4.59
CA TYR A 120 14.74 22.01 5.89
C TYR A 120 13.24 22.03 6.12
N ALA A 121 12.56 23.12 5.77
CA ALA A 121 11.11 23.28 5.86
C ALA A 121 10.32 22.47 4.81
N GLY A 122 10.98 21.70 3.94
CA GLY A 122 10.30 20.90 2.90
C GLY A 122 9.60 21.74 1.83
N ARG A 123 9.93 23.02 1.67
CA ARG A 123 9.29 23.91 0.70
C ARG A 123 10.00 23.96 -0.65
N MET A 124 11.18 23.33 -0.75
CA MET A 124 11.95 23.27 -1.99
C MET A 124 11.30 22.31 -3.00
N THR A 125 11.16 22.73 -4.26
CA THR A 125 10.57 21.94 -5.34
C THR A 125 11.56 21.64 -6.45
N TYR A 126 11.71 20.36 -6.78
CA TYR A 126 12.60 19.91 -7.86
C TYR A 126 11.77 19.61 -9.12
N ARG A 127 11.84 20.49 -10.13
CA ARG A 127 10.97 20.42 -11.33
C ARG A 127 11.29 19.31 -12.32
N ASN A 128 12.51 18.77 -12.30
CA ASN A 128 13.01 17.85 -13.34
C ASN A 128 13.08 16.39 -12.87
N ILE A 129 12.33 16.02 -11.83
CA ILE A 129 12.28 14.63 -11.37
C ILE A 129 11.25 13.87 -12.21
N LYS A 130 11.67 12.74 -12.78
CA LYS A 130 10.88 11.83 -13.62
C LYS A 130 11.14 10.39 -13.18
N ASN A 131 10.23 9.46 -13.52
CA ASN A 131 10.34 8.04 -13.19
C ASN A 131 10.54 7.82 -11.68
N HIS A 132 9.67 8.45 -10.89
CA HIS A 132 9.71 8.45 -9.44
C HIS A 132 8.39 7.96 -8.85
N TYR A 133 8.43 7.57 -7.58
CA TYR A 133 7.24 7.25 -6.80
C TYR A 133 6.72 8.48 -6.08
N VAL A 134 5.41 8.54 -5.86
CA VAL A 134 4.76 9.63 -5.12
C VAL A 134 3.99 9.07 -3.93
N LEU A 135 4.28 9.59 -2.74
CA LEU A 135 3.56 9.32 -1.50
C LEU A 135 2.84 10.60 -1.05
N ILE A 136 1.52 10.52 -0.88
CA ILE A 136 0.67 11.62 -0.43
C ILE A 136 0.11 11.29 0.95
N GLY A 137 0.50 12.09 1.93
CA GLY A 137 0.23 11.89 3.35
C GLY A 137 1.35 11.10 4.03
N PHE A 138 1.50 11.31 5.35
CA PHE A 138 2.43 10.56 6.18
C PHE A 138 1.72 9.91 7.37
N ASN A 139 1.97 8.61 7.56
CA ASN A 139 1.40 7.78 8.61
C ASN A 139 2.28 6.57 8.97
N GLU A 140 1.79 5.73 9.89
CA GLU A 140 2.39 4.46 10.30
C GLU A 140 2.81 3.53 9.13
N LEU A 141 2.09 3.55 8.00
CA LEU A 141 2.39 2.74 6.81
C LEU A 141 3.52 3.31 5.94
N SER A 142 3.80 4.61 6.08
CA SER A 142 4.67 5.33 5.16
C SER A 142 6.09 4.78 5.18
N ILE A 143 6.60 4.41 6.36
CA ILE A 143 7.94 3.84 6.52
C ILE A 143 8.07 2.49 5.79
N ASN A 144 7.08 1.61 5.96
CA ASN A 144 7.06 0.33 5.26
C ASN A 144 6.99 0.53 3.74
N MET A 145 6.09 1.42 3.29
CA MET A 145 5.93 1.71 1.87
C MET A 145 7.22 2.26 1.24
N ILE A 146 7.94 3.16 1.94
CA ILE A 146 9.23 3.67 1.46
C ILE A 146 10.23 2.51 1.25
N ARG A 147 10.28 1.57 2.19
CA ARG A 147 11.16 0.39 2.10
C ARG A 147 10.81 -0.49 0.91
N GLU A 148 9.53 -0.88 0.79
CA GLU A 148 9.06 -1.74 -0.31
C GLU A 148 9.29 -1.11 -1.69
N LEU A 149 9.12 0.20 -1.82
CA LEU A 149 9.38 0.92 -3.08
C LEU A 149 10.87 1.04 -3.40
N TYR A 150 11.71 1.20 -2.37
CA TYR A 150 13.16 1.20 -2.53
C TYR A 150 13.66 -0.18 -2.97
N ASP A 151 13.16 -1.26 -2.35
CA ASP A 151 13.55 -2.63 -2.68
C ASP A 151 13.15 -3.01 -4.11
N GLU A 152 12.03 -2.49 -4.62
CA GLU A 152 11.62 -2.68 -6.00
C GLU A 152 12.50 -1.91 -7.00
N CYS A 153 12.80 -0.64 -6.72
CA CYS A 153 13.62 0.18 -7.61
C CYS A 153 14.53 1.13 -6.82
N PRO A 154 15.74 0.68 -6.43
CA PRO A 154 16.67 1.48 -5.61
C PRO A 154 17.13 2.78 -6.27
N SER A 155 17.03 2.86 -7.61
CA SER A 155 17.38 4.05 -8.40
C SER A 155 16.28 5.10 -8.49
N ALA A 156 15.02 4.73 -8.22
CA ALA A 156 13.89 5.67 -8.32
C ALA A 156 13.82 6.55 -7.06
N ARG A 157 13.51 7.84 -7.27
CA ARG A 157 13.27 8.78 -6.16
C ARG A 157 11.87 8.57 -5.60
N ILE A 158 11.69 8.87 -4.31
CA ILE A 158 10.39 8.85 -3.65
C ILE A 158 10.05 10.27 -3.21
N LEU A 159 9.03 10.88 -3.82
CA LEU A 159 8.55 12.21 -3.44
C LEU A 159 7.40 12.05 -2.46
N LEU A 160 7.60 12.52 -1.23
CA LEU A 160 6.63 12.42 -0.15
C LEU A 160 6.10 13.81 0.21
N MET A 161 4.78 14.02 0.11
CA MET A 161 4.14 15.24 0.59
C MET A 161 3.26 14.97 1.80
N SER A 162 3.40 15.78 2.83
CA SER A 162 2.55 15.72 4.02
C SER A 162 2.27 17.13 4.54
N GLY A 163 1.12 17.30 5.20
CA GLY A 163 0.83 18.51 5.96
C GLY A 163 1.40 18.48 7.38
N MET A 164 2.05 17.38 7.79
CA MET A 164 2.85 17.31 9.00
C MET A 164 4.17 18.05 8.83
N GLU A 165 4.71 18.61 9.91
CA GLU A 165 5.98 19.32 9.87
C GLU A 165 7.11 18.43 9.32
N SER A 166 7.82 18.95 8.30
CA SER A 166 8.88 18.20 7.61
C SER A 166 10.01 17.70 8.52
N ALA A 167 10.33 18.41 9.61
CA ALA A 167 11.31 17.97 10.59
C ALA A 167 10.89 16.68 11.29
N THR A 168 9.62 16.60 11.72
CA THR A 168 9.02 15.42 12.35
C THR A 168 9.01 14.23 11.39
N VAL A 169 8.59 14.46 10.14
CA VAL A 169 8.57 13.41 9.11
C VAL A 169 9.99 12.87 8.85
N ARG A 170 10.98 13.76 8.66
CA ARG A 170 12.37 13.35 8.46
C ARG A 170 12.94 12.61 9.65
N HIS A 171 12.71 13.09 10.87
CA HIS A 171 13.17 12.42 12.08
C HIS A 171 12.63 10.99 12.18
N ARG A 172 11.33 10.78 11.90
CA ARG A 172 10.72 9.44 11.88
C ARG A 172 11.33 8.54 10.81
N ILE A 173 11.58 9.07 9.60
CA ILE A 173 12.25 8.33 8.52
C ILE A 173 13.69 7.96 8.93
N GLN A 174 14.47 8.91 9.44
CA GLN A 174 15.85 8.72 9.89
C GLN A 174 15.98 7.72 11.04
N SER A 175 14.98 7.69 11.93
CA SER A 175 14.97 6.78 13.07
C SER A 175 14.67 5.33 12.68
N ALA A 176 13.99 5.11 11.55
CA ALA A 176 13.46 3.80 11.18
C ALA A 176 14.09 3.19 9.91
N LEU A 177 14.75 3.99 9.07
CA LEU A 177 15.32 3.55 7.80
C LEU A 177 16.83 3.79 7.72
N PRO A 178 17.57 2.92 7.00
CA PRO A 178 18.98 3.14 6.69
C PRO A 178 19.20 4.43 5.87
N VAL A 179 20.41 5.00 5.99
CA VAL A 179 20.80 6.25 5.31
C VAL A 179 20.70 6.13 3.79
N GLU A 180 20.93 4.95 3.23
CA GLU A 180 20.84 4.67 1.79
C GLU A 180 19.41 4.86 1.27
N VAL A 181 18.42 4.40 2.04
CA VAL A 181 16.99 4.51 1.73
C VAL A 181 16.53 5.94 1.95
N GLU A 182 16.90 6.55 3.08
CA GLU A 182 16.58 7.95 3.40
C GLU A 182 16.99 8.90 2.28
N ARG A 183 18.18 8.71 1.70
CA ARG A 183 18.70 9.55 0.61
C ARG A 183 17.82 9.57 -0.63
N GLN A 184 16.97 8.55 -0.84
CA GLN A 184 16.03 8.50 -1.97
C GLN A 184 14.72 9.24 -1.71
N VAL A 185 14.43 9.59 -0.46
CA VAL A 185 13.18 10.25 -0.08
C VAL A 185 13.33 11.76 -0.09
N LEU A 186 12.44 12.43 -0.82
CA LEU A 186 12.31 13.89 -0.84
C LEU A 186 11.01 14.29 -0.14
N VAL A 187 11.16 14.86 1.06
CA VAL A 187 10.02 15.30 1.88
C VAL A 187 9.63 16.73 1.54
N TYR A 188 8.36 16.90 1.12
CA TYR A 188 7.71 18.16 0.86
C TYR A 188 6.65 18.47 1.94
N PHE A 189 6.69 19.69 2.44
CA PHE A 189 5.68 20.21 3.34
C PHE A 189 4.57 20.90 2.54
N GLY A 190 3.32 20.53 2.81
CA GLY A 190 2.20 21.12 2.11
C GLY A 190 0.81 20.62 2.44
N ASN A 191 -0.18 21.40 2.02
CA ASN A 191 -1.57 20.96 1.99
C ASN A 191 -1.80 19.95 0.87
N ILE A 192 -1.95 18.69 1.25
CA ILE A 192 -2.28 17.57 0.34
C ILE A 192 -3.62 17.72 -0.37
N GLU A 193 -4.47 18.66 0.05
CA GLU A 193 -5.79 18.93 -0.56
C GLU A 193 -5.74 20.08 -1.60
N SER A 194 -4.59 20.75 -1.78
CA SER A 194 -4.42 21.83 -2.75
C SER A 194 -3.79 21.31 -4.05
N ILE A 195 -4.42 21.64 -5.18
CA ILE A 195 -3.91 21.28 -6.50
C ILE A 195 -2.59 21.99 -6.81
N GLU A 196 -2.46 23.27 -6.44
CA GLU A 196 -1.25 24.07 -6.64
C GLU A 196 -0.05 23.46 -5.90
N GLU A 197 -0.32 22.93 -4.71
CA GLU A 197 0.70 22.29 -3.92
C GLU A 197 1.06 20.90 -4.45
N LEU A 198 0.07 20.08 -4.82
CA LEU A 198 0.30 18.75 -5.40
C LEU A 198 1.02 18.81 -6.77
N GLN A 199 0.90 19.90 -7.54
CA GLN A 199 1.69 20.11 -8.78
C GLN A 199 3.19 19.96 -8.55
N ARG A 200 3.67 20.24 -7.33
CA ARG A 200 5.09 20.12 -6.96
C ARG A 200 5.62 18.68 -6.99
N LEU A 201 4.74 17.68 -7.04
CA LEU A 201 5.07 16.25 -7.06
C LEU A 201 5.36 15.70 -8.45
N ASN A 202 5.24 16.50 -9.52
CA ASN A 202 5.49 16.09 -10.91
C ASN A 202 4.74 14.80 -11.32
N ILE A 203 3.47 14.69 -10.93
CA ILE A 203 2.63 13.48 -11.04
C ILE A 203 2.54 12.95 -12.49
N GLU A 204 2.58 13.81 -13.49
CA GLU A 204 2.60 13.45 -14.93
C GLU A 204 3.68 12.40 -15.28
N SER A 205 4.82 12.44 -14.58
CA SER A 205 5.98 11.58 -14.85
C SER A 205 6.25 10.54 -13.76
N ALA A 206 5.29 10.34 -12.84
CA ALA A 206 5.38 9.35 -11.79
C ALA A 206 5.16 7.92 -12.32
N ILE A 207 5.79 6.94 -11.68
CA ILE A 207 5.58 5.51 -11.97
C ILE A 207 4.20 5.08 -11.45
N GLU A 208 3.90 5.46 -10.21
CA GLU A 208 2.66 5.19 -9.50
C GLU A 208 2.54 6.13 -8.29
N VAL A 209 1.34 6.23 -7.73
CA VAL A 209 1.01 7.15 -6.64
C VAL A 209 0.34 6.38 -5.49
N TYR A 210 0.76 6.66 -4.25
CA TYR A 210 0.13 6.15 -3.04
C TYR A 210 -0.48 7.30 -2.24
N VAL A 211 -1.78 7.21 -1.98
CA VAL A 211 -2.53 8.13 -1.14
C VAL A 211 -2.75 7.46 0.20
N LEU A 212 -1.89 7.77 1.16
CA LEU A 212 -1.97 7.25 2.53
C LEU A 212 -2.82 8.19 3.40
N GLY A 213 -2.68 9.50 3.19
CA GLY A 213 -3.30 10.53 4.04
C GLY A 213 -2.56 10.70 5.36
N ASP A 214 -2.57 11.92 5.91
CA ASP A 214 -1.91 12.23 7.18
C ASP A 214 -2.61 11.58 8.39
N GLU A 215 -1.83 11.25 9.41
CA GLU A 215 -2.32 10.78 10.71
C GLU A 215 -3.37 11.73 11.33
N GLU A 216 -4.33 11.14 12.05
CA GLU A 216 -5.29 11.83 12.95
C GLU A 216 -6.15 12.95 12.32
N ARG A 217 -6.30 12.98 10.99
CA ARG A 217 -7.22 13.92 10.33
C ARG A 217 -8.66 13.44 10.33
N TYR A 218 -9.58 14.31 10.77
CA TYR A 218 -11.02 14.09 10.59
C TYR A 218 -11.37 13.90 9.11
N GLY A 219 -12.19 12.89 8.81
CA GLY A 219 -12.64 12.59 7.44
C GLY A 219 -11.53 12.14 6.49
N ARG A 220 -10.44 11.57 7.02
CA ARG A 220 -9.27 11.10 6.25
C ARG A 220 -9.64 10.31 4.98
N ASP A 221 -10.50 9.31 5.10
CA ASP A 221 -10.89 8.46 3.96
C ASP A 221 -11.57 9.26 2.84
N ALA A 222 -12.44 10.21 3.20
CA ALA A 222 -13.12 11.08 2.24
C ALA A 222 -12.13 12.03 1.54
N LYS A 223 -11.15 12.56 2.30
CA LYS A 223 -10.06 13.38 1.75
C LYS A 223 -9.17 12.57 0.81
N ASN A 224 -8.86 11.33 1.16
CA ASN A 224 -8.09 10.43 0.30
C ASN A 224 -8.79 10.21 -1.05
N ILE A 225 -10.12 10.06 -1.07
CA ILE A 225 -10.89 9.99 -2.33
C ILE A 225 -10.78 11.30 -3.13
N ALA A 226 -10.89 12.47 -2.48
CA ALA A 226 -10.76 13.76 -3.17
C ALA A 226 -9.38 13.92 -3.83
N ILE A 227 -8.33 13.45 -3.17
CA ILE A 227 -6.95 13.46 -3.71
C ILE A 227 -6.85 12.63 -5.01
N VAL A 228 -7.59 11.53 -5.14
CA VAL A 228 -7.60 10.71 -6.38
C VAL A 228 -8.00 11.55 -7.59
N HIS A 229 -9.03 12.38 -7.44
CA HIS A 229 -9.46 13.27 -8.52
C HIS A 229 -8.40 14.32 -8.88
N LEU A 230 -7.71 14.87 -7.86
CA LEU A 230 -6.59 15.79 -8.07
C LEU A 230 -5.42 15.11 -8.78
N VAL A 231 -5.06 13.89 -8.37
CA VAL A 231 -4.00 13.08 -9.00
C VAL A 231 -4.33 12.79 -10.47
N SER A 232 -5.58 12.39 -10.77
CA SER A 232 -6.04 12.20 -12.14
C SER A 232 -5.86 13.49 -12.96
N THR A 233 -6.32 14.62 -12.43
CA THR A 233 -6.23 15.93 -13.10
C THR A 233 -4.77 16.34 -13.36
N LEU A 234 -3.90 16.15 -12.37
CA LEU A 234 -2.48 16.54 -12.43
C LEU A 234 -1.63 15.64 -13.31
N ARG A 235 -2.02 14.38 -13.48
CA ARG A 235 -1.37 13.49 -14.44
C ARG A 235 -1.54 14.00 -15.88
N GLY A 236 -2.66 14.66 -16.17
CA GLY A 236 -2.96 15.16 -17.51
C GLY A 236 -3.28 14.03 -18.51
N LYS A 237 -3.18 14.34 -19.81
CA LYS A 237 -3.56 13.41 -20.87
C LYS A 237 -2.55 12.27 -21.00
N CYS A 238 -3.05 11.05 -20.91
CA CYS A 238 -2.28 9.84 -21.18
C CYS A 238 -2.23 9.60 -22.70
N TYR A 239 -1.03 9.71 -23.29
CA TYR A 239 -0.80 9.47 -24.73
C TYR A 239 -0.47 8.02 -25.06
N ASP A 240 0.07 7.27 -24.09
CA ASP A 240 0.49 5.86 -24.24
C ASP A 240 -0.63 4.86 -23.94
N GLY A 241 -1.80 5.32 -23.49
CA GLY A 241 -2.94 4.48 -23.11
C GLY A 241 -2.72 3.66 -21.84
N LYS A 242 -1.56 3.80 -21.18
CA LYS A 242 -1.22 3.08 -19.95
C LYS A 242 -1.82 3.81 -18.76
N MET A 243 -2.63 3.12 -17.97
CA MET A 243 -3.12 3.72 -16.72
C MET A 243 -2.02 3.72 -15.66
N MET A 244 -1.88 4.85 -14.96
CA MET A 244 -0.98 4.94 -13.80
C MET A 244 -1.68 4.37 -12.57
N PRO A 245 -1.07 3.42 -11.85
CA PRO A 245 -1.62 2.92 -10.60
C PRO A 245 -1.71 4.02 -9.53
N VAL A 246 -2.87 4.10 -8.88
CA VAL A 246 -3.13 4.99 -7.75
C VAL A 246 -3.70 4.15 -6.60
N TYR A 247 -2.86 3.86 -5.63
CA TYR A 247 -3.20 3.06 -4.46
C TYR A 247 -3.71 3.96 -3.35
N VAL A 248 -4.87 3.67 -2.80
CA VAL A 248 -5.56 4.56 -1.85
C VAL A 248 -5.86 3.82 -0.57
N GLN A 249 -5.27 4.28 0.54
CA GLN A 249 -5.51 3.71 1.85
C GLN A 249 -6.85 4.21 2.40
N PHE A 250 -7.63 3.27 2.91
CA PHE A 250 -8.76 3.51 3.79
C PHE A 250 -8.42 3.02 5.19
N ASP A 251 -8.60 3.88 6.18
CA ASP A 251 -8.33 3.57 7.58
C ASP A 251 -9.51 2.84 8.23
N SER A 252 -10.73 3.31 7.96
CA SER A 252 -11.97 2.77 8.53
C SER A 252 -12.53 1.61 7.71
N ILE A 253 -12.84 0.49 8.37
CA ILE A 253 -13.48 -0.68 7.74
C ILE A 253 -14.84 -0.33 7.10
N PRO A 254 -15.72 0.46 7.73
CA PRO A 254 -16.92 0.99 7.09
C PRO A 254 -16.68 1.70 5.76
N SER A 255 -15.79 2.70 5.73
CA SER A 255 -15.47 3.45 4.51
C SER A 255 -14.92 2.51 3.43
N TYR A 256 -14.05 1.59 3.83
CA TYR A 256 -13.45 0.63 2.94
C TYR A 256 -14.48 -0.34 2.35
N SER A 257 -15.36 -0.90 3.18
CA SER A 257 -16.44 -1.77 2.71
C SER A 257 -17.39 -1.05 1.75
N ASN A 258 -17.65 0.24 1.98
CA ASN A 258 -18.50 1.02 1.08
C ASN A 258 -17.83 1.24 -0.27
N ILE A 259 -16.55 1.61 -0.30
CA ILE A 259 -15.85 1.83 -1.57
C ILE A 259 -15.68 0.54 -2.39
N GLN A 260 -15.57 -0.62 -1.72
CA GLN A 260 -15.56 -1.93 -2.39
C GLN A 260 -16.89 -2.26 -3.08
N LYS A 261 -18.02 -1.70 -2.60
CA LYS A 261 -19.38 -1.95 -3.11
C LYS A 261 -19.83 -0.92 -4.17
N MET A 262 -19.04 0.12 -4.39
CA MET A 262 -19.39 1.24 -5.28
C MET A 262 -18.39 1.35 -6.43
N ASN A 263 -18.85 1.92 -7.55
CA ASN A 263 -17.94 2.38 -8.59
C ASN A 263 -17.72 3.88 -8.42
N LEU A 264 -16.48 4.31 -8.53
CA LEU A 264 -16.19 5.74 -8.61
C LEU A 264 -16.83 6.32 -9.88
N PRO A 265 -17.30 7.57 -9.86
CA PRO A 265 -17.71 8.27 -11.07
C PRO A 265 -16.55 8.33 -12.08
N PRO A 266 -16.80 8.14 -13.40
CA PRO A 266 -15.75 8.22 -14.41
C PRO A 266 -14.94 9.52 -14.36
N GLU A 267 -15.54 10.64 -13.96
CA GLU A 267 -14.89 11.94 -13.79
C GLU A 267 -13.73 11.93 -12.79
N VAL A 268 -13.71 10.97 -11.85
CA VAL A 268 -12.66 10.86 -10.83
C VAL A 268 -11.37 10.28 -11.42
N PHE A 269 -11.46 9.39 -12.41
CA PHE A 269 -10.32 8.63 -12.92
C PHE A 269 -10.14 8.66 -14.46
N CYS A 270 -11.08 9.24 -15.20
CA CYS A 270 -11.01 9.44 -16.65
C CYS A 270 -10.77 10.91 -17.02
N ILE A 271 -10.09 11.14 -18.14
CA ILE A 271 -9.95 12.45 -18.78
C ILE A 271 -10.47 12.33 -20.21
N GLU A 272 -11.38 13.22 -20.61
CA GLU A 272 -12.01 13.23 -21.95
C GLU A 272 -12.63 11.86 -22.32
N GLY A 273 -13.23 11.19 -21.33
CA GLY A 273 -13.86 9.87 -21.49
C GLY A 273 -12.90 8.70 -21.62
N LYS A 274 -11.58 8.92 -21.54
CA LYS A 274 -10.57 7.86 -21.55
C LYS A 274 -10.06 7.58 -20.13
N PRO A 275 -9.91 6.30 -19.75
CA PRO A 275 -9.30 5.93 -18.47
C PRO A 275 -7.91 6.56 -18.34
N ASN A 276 -7.71 7.34 -17.28
CA ASN A 276 -6.43 7.96 -16.99
C ASN A 276 -5.73 7.15 -15.91
N ILE A 277 -6.27 7.08 -14.70
CA ILE A 277 -5.61 6.39 -13.58
C ILE A 277 -6.31 5.08 -13.23
N PHE A 278 -5.56 4.13 -12.69
CA PHE A 278 -6.10 2.89 -12.13
C PHE A 278 -6.25 3.04 -10.62
N PHE A 279 -7.48 3.25 -10.16
CA PHE A 279 -7.81 3.36 -8.73
C PHE A 279 -7.81 1.98 -8.06
N ARG A 280 -7.00 1.83 -7.01
CA ARG A 280 -6.93 0.60 -6.20
C ARG A 280 -7.07 0.91 -4.71
N PRO A 281 -8.23 0.69 -4.08
CA PRO A 281 -8.40 0.93 -2.65
C PRO A 281 -7.81 -0.23 -1.84
N PHE A 282 -7.16 0.06 -0.70
CA PHE A 282 -6.68 -0.96 0.23
C PHE A 282 -6.89 -0.55 1.69
N ASN A 283 -6.96 -1.53 2.58
CA ASN A 283 -7.00 -1.33 4.03
C ASN A 283 -5.91 -2.17 4.69
N LEU A 284 -5.21 -1.59 5.66
CA LEU A 284 -4.12 -2.25 6.37
C LEU A 284 -4.60 -3.54 7.06
N HIS A 285 -5.68 -3.46 7.82
CA HIS A 285 -6.15 -4.56 8.66
C HIS A 285 -6.68 -5.73 7.82
N GLU A 286 -7.36 -5.46 6.70
CA GLU A 286 -7.75 -6.52 5.75
C GLU A 286 -6.52 -7.15 5.08
N ASN A 287 -5.54 -6.36 4.62
CA ASN A 287 -4.32 -6.92 4.03
C ASN A 287 -3.55 -7.79 5.04
N LEU A 288 -3.46 -7.37 6.30
CA LEU A 288 -2.88 -8.16 7.39
C LEU A 288 -3.64 -9.49 7.57
N ALA A 289 -4.98 -9.47 7.58
CA ALA A 289 -5.78 -10.67 7.70
C ALA A 289 -5.55 -11.64 6.53
N ARG A 290 -5.52 -11.11 5.30
CA ARG A 290 -5.25 -11.88 4.08
C ARG A 290 -3.85 -12.51 4.13
N GLN A 291 -2.84 -11.79 4.61
CA GLN A 291 -1.48 -12.33 4.76
C GLN A 291 -1.37 -13.54 5.72
N LEU A 292 -2.31 -13.73 6.65
CA LEU A 292 -2.25 -14.86 7.58
C LEU A 292 -2.61 -16.19 6.95
N TRP A 293 -3.71 -16.23 6.17
CA TRP A 293 -4.34 -17.50 5.80
C TRP A 293 -4.64 -17.64 4.29
N SER A 294 -4.53 -16.57 3.51
CA SER A 294 -4.76 -16.60 2.06
C SER A 294 -3.55 -17.14 1.29
N LEU A 295 -3.66 -17.18 -0.05
CA LEU A 295 -2.54 -17.42 -0.96
C LEU A 295 -1.31 -16.55 -0.66
N TYR A 296 -1.52 -15.30 -0.25
CA TYR A 296 -0.42 -14.35 0.03
C TYR A 296 0.37 -14.70 1.29
N GLY A 297 -0.11 -15.63 2.14
CA GLY A 297 0.68 -16.18 3.24
C GLY A 297 1.93 -16.93 2.75
N ALA A 298 1.94 -17.42 1.51
CA ALA A 298 3.13 -18.01 0.89
C ALA A 298 4.24 -17.00 0.60
N ASP A 299 3.90 -15.71 0.53
CA ASP A 299 4.83 -14.59 0.27
C ASP A 299 5.33 -13.94 1.56
N CYS A 300 4.79 -14.35 2.71
CA CYS A 300 5.21 -13.82 4.00
C CYS A 300 6.54 -14.44 4.46
N GLU A 301 7.44 -13.59 4.93
CA GLU A 301 8.71 -14.00 5.55
C GLU A 301 8.47 -14.91 6.77
N ARG A 302 7.42 -14.61 7.55
CA ARG A 302 6.92 -15.46 8.63
C ARG A 302 5.74 -16.29 8.12
N ARG A 303 5.86 -17.61 8.21
CA ARG A 303 4.77 -18.53 7.92
C ARG A 303 3.91 -18.72 9.16
N TYR A 304 2.63 -18.44 9.03
CA TYR A 304 1.63 -18.80 10.03
C TYR A 304 1.00 -20.14 9.65
N ASP A 305 0.68 -20.94 10.66
CA ASP A 305 -0.09 -22.15 10.43
C ASP A 305 -1.50 -21.75 9.93
N PRO A 306 -2.03 -22.44 8.91
CA PRO A 306 -3.39 -22.21 8.46
C PRO A 306 -4.41 -22.66 9.51
N LEU A 307 -5.65 -22.20 9.39
CA LEU A 307 -6.70 -22.50 10.36
C LEU A 307 -7.05 -23.99 10.41
N ASP A 308 -6.94 -24.69 9.29
CA ASP A 308 -7.04 -26.14 9.15
C ASP A 308 -5.67 -26.81 9.29
N TYR A 309 -4.85 -26.43 10.27
CA TYR A 309 -3.45 -26.90 10.41
C TYR A 309 -3.28 -28.43 10.37
N ARG A 310 -4.34 -29.21 10.66
CA ARG A 310 -4.50 -30.59 10.20
C ARG A 310 -5.43 -30.57 8.98
N PRO A 311 -4.89 -30.75 7.75
CA PRO A 311 -5.70 -30.63 6.54
C PRO A 311 -6.96 -31.50 6.59
N ILE A 312 -8.10 -30.93 6.23
CA ILE A 312 -9.34 -31.69 6.03
C ILE A 312 -9.30 -32.28 4.63
N SER A 313 -8.54 -33.37 4.47
CA SER A 313 -8.25 -33.96 3.17
C SER A 313 -9.37 -34.86 2.65
N ILE A 314 -9.47 -34.94 1.32
CA ILE A 314 -10.31 -35.93 0.63
C ILE A 314 -9.48 -37.19 0.44
N THR A 315 -9.94 -38.30 1.03
CA THR A 315 -9.24 -39.59 0.97
C THR A 315 -10.07 -40.63 0.24
N GLN A 316 -9.37 -41.53 -0.46
CA GLN A 316 -10.02 -42.71 -1.03
C GLN A 316 -10.28 -43.73 0.08
N GLN A 317 -11.53 -44.13 0.21
CA GLN A 317 -11.99 -45.15 1.14
C GLN A 317 -11.65 -46.56 0.62
N PRO A 318 -11.66 -47.59 1.48
CA PRO A 318 -11.36 -48.97 1.09
C PRO A 318 -12.30 -49.53 0.00
N ASP A 319 -13.50 -48.98 -0.13
CA ASP A 319 -14.49 -49.33 -1.15
C ASP A 319 -14.25 -48.62 -2.50
N GLY A 320 -13.20 -47.81 -2.60
CA GLY A 320 -12.84 -47.03 -3.78
C GLY A 320 -13.55 -45.68 -3.90
N SER A 321 -14.50 -45.36 -3.01
CA SER A 321 -15.16 -44.06 -2.97
C SER A 321 -14.27 -42.97 -2.38
N TRP A 322 -14.54 -41.71 -2.69
CA TRP A 322 -13.82 -40.55 -2.15
C TRP A 322 -14.71 -39.77 -1.19
N SER A 323 -14.20 -39.48 -0.01
CA SER A 323 -14.93 -38.69 0.99
C SER A 323 -13.98 -37.96 1.94
N ALA A 324 -14.47 -36.85 2.50
CA ALA A 324 -13.83 -36.15 3.60
C ALA A 324 -14.47 -36.63 4.91
N THR A 325 -14.00 -37.75 5.46
CA THR A 325 -14.58 -38.37 6.68
C THR A 325 -14.08 -37.77 7.98
N SER A 326 -13.26 -36.73 7.93
CA SER A 326 -12.74 -36.10 9.13
C SER A 326 -13.86 -35.51 9.96
N GLN A 327 -13.94 -35.94 11.23
CA GLN A 327 -14.78 -35.31 12.26
C GLN A 327 -14.18 -34.00 12.77
N ASP A 328 -12.98 -33.64 12.29
CA ASP A 328 -12.30 -32.44 12.72
C ASP A 328 -12.99 -31.19 12.17
N TYR A 329 -13.06 -30.16 12.99
CA TYR A 329 -13.61 -28.86 12.61
C TYR A 329 -12.67 -27.74 13.04
N VAL A 330 -12.67 -26.67 12.26
CA VAL A 330 -11.92 -25.46 12.56
C VAL A 330 -12.68 -24.63 13.59
N HIS A 331 -11.98 -24.19 14.64
CA HIS A 331 -12.52 -23.25 15.62
C HIS A 331 -11.58 -22.06 15.77
N LEU A 332 -11.99 -20.90 15.26
CA LEU A 332 -11.28 -19.64 15.41
C LEU A 332 -11.91 -18.83 16.56
N VAL A 333 -11.13 -18.54 17.60
CA VAL A 333 -11.51 -17.62 18.68
C VAL A 333 -10.82 -16.29 18.45
N ILE A 334 -11.57 -15.21 18.26
CA ILE A 334 -11.03 -13.86 18.08
C ILE A 334 -11.33 -13.05 19.35
N VAL A 335 -10.28 -12.59 20.02
CA VAL A 335 -10.38 -11.79 21.25
C VAL A 335 -10.11 -10.33 20.91
N GLY A 336 -11.11 -9.47 21.08
CA GLY A 336 -11.06 -8.06 20.67
C GLY A 336 -11.75 -7.82 19.32
N PHE A 337 -12.92 -7.20 19.33
CA PHE A 337 -13.77 -6.94 18.17
C PHE A 337 -13.53 -5.57 17.53
N ASN A 338 -12.28 -5.11 17.59
CA ASN A 338 -11.83 -3.87 16.96
C ASN A 338 -11.60 -4.06 15.44
N ARG A 339 -10.89 -3.11 14.80
CA ARG A 339 -10.63 -3.14 13.37
C ARG A 339 -9.94 -4.45 12.93
N VAL A 340 -8.89 -4.87 13.62
CA VAL A 340 -8.18 -6.12 13.27
C VAL A 340 -9.07 -7.34 13.48
N GLY A 341 -9.77 -7.44 14.62
CA GLY A 341 -10.67 -8.56 14.89
C GLY A 341 -11.80 -8.68 13.85
N ARG A 342 -12.38 -7.55 13.42
CA ARG A 342 -13.38 -7.52 12.34
C ARG A 342 -12.79 -7.95 11.00
N SER A 343 -11.58 -7.49 10.65
CA SER A 343 -10.90 -7.91 9.42
C SER A 343 -10.59 -9.41 9.40
N LEU A 344 -10.15 -9.99 10.54
CA LEU A 344 -9.94 -11.43 10.66
C LEU A 344 -11.24 -12.23 10.51
N LEU A 345 -12.33 -11.77 11.12
CA LEU A 345 -13.65 -12.39 10.95
C LEU A 345 -14.07 -12.40 9.48
N LEU A 346 -14.00 -11.24 8.82
CA LEU A 346 -14.43 -11.11 7.43
C LEU A 346 -13.57 -11.96 6.48
N GLU A 347 -12.27 -12.07 6.75
CA GLU A 347 -11.39 -12.95 5.97
C GLU A 347 -11.67 -14.43 6.24
N ALA A 348 -11.80 -14.84 7.50
CA ALA A 348 -12.15 -16.22 7.86
C ALA A 348 -13.49 -16.65 7.24
N LEU A 349 -14.48 -15.76 7.20
CA LEU A 349 -15.76 -16.00 6.52
C LEU A 349 -15.63 -16.24 5.02
N ARG A 350 -14.55 -15.77 4.37
CA ARG A 350 -14.34 -15.94 2.92
C ARG A 350 -13.57 -17.20 2.57
N ILE A 351 -12.80 -17.76 3.51
CA ILE A 351 -11.86 -18.86 3.21
C ILE A 351 -12.16 -20.17 3.95
N CYS A 352 -12.85 -20.15 5.09
CA CYS A 352 -13.01 -21.32 5.97
C CYS A 352 -14.14 -22.28 5.53
N HIS A 353 -14.12 -22.67 4.26
CA HIS A 353 -15.09 -23.59 3.65
C HIS A 353 -14.41 -24.93 3.38
N TYR A 354 -14.83 -25.99 4.07
CA TYR A 354 -14.10 -27.27 4.11
C TYR A 354 -14.90 -28.44 3.54
N ALA A 355 -14.19 -29.46 3.05
CA ALA A 355 -14.76 -30.58 2.31
C ALA A 355 -15.73 -31.46 3.13
N ASN A 356 -15.59 -31.48 4.45
CA ASN A 356 -16.41 -32.30 5.35
C ASN A 356 -17.77 -31.69 5.71
N TYR A 357 -18.05 -30.44 5.32
CA TYR A 357 -19.39 -29.90 5.42
C TYR A 357 -20.31 -30.51 4.34
N ASP A 358 -21.44 -31.08 4.73
CA ASP A 358 -22.41 -31.71 3.82
C ASP A 358 -23.84 -31.25 4.10
N ASP A 359 -24.40 -30.49 3.17
CA ASP A 359 -25.74 -29.91 3.29
C ASP A 359 -26.89 -30.90 3.02
N ARG A 360 -26.57 -32.14 2.64
CA ARG A 360 -27.55 -33.24 2.54
C ARG A 360 -27.86 -33.84 3.90
N LEU A 361 -26.97 -33.69 4.89
CA LEU A 361 -27.14 -34.20 6.24
C LEU A 361 -28.13 -33.33 7.04
N PRO A 362 -28.78 -33.89 8.08
CA PRO A 362 -29.52 -33.13 9.09
C PRO A 362 -28.64 -32.05 9.74
N ALA A 363 -29.23 -30.91 10.13
CA ALA A 363 -28.49 -29.74 10.59
C ALA A 363 -27.59 -30.00 11.84
N ASP A 364 -28.01 -30.91 12.70
CA ASP A 364 -27.29 -31.35 13.90
C ASP A 364 -26.10 -32.29 13.63
N GLU A 365 -26.08 -32.93 12.46
CA GLU A 365 -24.98 -33.80 12.01
C GLU A 365 -23.95 -33.06 11.14
N ARG A 366 -24.22 -31.79 10.76
CA ARG A 366 -23.32 -31.01 9.91
C ARG A 366 -22.10 -30.50 10.67
N ILE A 367 -20.92 -30.83 10.16
CA ILE A 367 -19.66 -30.30 10.66
C ILE A 367 -19.43 -28.91 10.08
N ARG A 368 -19.54 -27.88 10.93
CA ARG A 368 -19.38 -26.47 10.55
C ARG A 368 -18.10 -25.89 11.12
N THR A 369 -17.50 -24.95 10.40
CA THR A 369 -16.47 -24.07 10.97
C THR A 369 -17.12 -23.26 12.10
N ARG A 370 -16.42 -23.10 13.23
CA ARG A 370 -16.86 -22.26 14.34
C ARG A 370 -15.99 -21.03 14.46
N ILE A 371 -16.60 -19.86 14.60
CA ILE A 371 -15.91 -18.61 14.89
C ILE A 371 -16.53 -17.99 16.14
N THR A 372 -15.77 -17.84 17.22
CA THR A 372 -16.22 -17.21 18.46
C THR A 372 -15.52 -15.88 18.67
N LEU A 373 -16.29 -14.81 18.76
CA LEU A 373 -15.80 -13.45 19.01
C LEU A 373 -16.00 -13.12 20.48
N VAL A 374 -14.92 -12.72 21.17
CA VAL A 374 -14.95 -12.39 22.59
C VAL A 374 -14.53 -10.94 22.77
N ASP A 375 -15.43 -10.10 23.28
CA ASP A 375 -15.13 -8.71 23.59
C ASP A 375 -15.99 -8.20 24.76
N ARG A 376 -15.38 -7.38 25.64
CA ARG A 376 -16.05 -6.75 26.78
C ARG A 376 -17.11 -5.73 26.34
N GLU A 377 -17.02 -5.20 25.13
CA GLU A 377 -17.94 -4.20 24.57
C GLU A 377 -18.76 -4.77 23.41
N MET A 378 -18.89 -6.11 23.33
CA MET A 378 -19.55 -6.79 22.21
C MET A 378 -20.95 -6.25 21.92
N GLU A 379 -21.78 -5.98 22.93
CA GLU A 379 -23.15 -5.49 22.74
C GLU A 379 -23.20 -4.17 21.96
N ALA A 380 -22.34 -3.20 22.29
CA ALA A 380 -22.29 -1.91 21.62
C ALA A 380 -21.83 -2.00 20.16
N GLN A 381 -20.99 -2.99 19.85
CA GLN A 381 -20.35 -3.12 18.54
C GLN A 381 -21.08 -4.07 17.58
N LYS A 382 -21.76 -5.08 18.11
CA LYS A 382 -22.44 -6.12 17.35
C LYS A 382 -23.53 -5.55 16.45
N ASP A 383 -24.38 -4.67 16.97
CA ASP A 383 -25.51 -4.13 16.19
C ASP A 383 -25.02 -3.28 15.02
N TYR A 384 -23.98 -2.48 15.24
CA TYR A 384 -23.34 -1.71 14.18
C TYR A 384 -22.74 -2.62 13.09
N PHE A 385 -22.04 -3.68 13.48
CA PHE A 385 -21.47 -4.65 12.53
C PHE A 385 -22.57 -5.38 11.74
N LYS A 386 -23.65 -5.81 12.42
CA LYS A 386 -24.80 -6.44 11.75
C LYS A 386 -25.50 -5.49 10.78
N ALA A 387 -25.61 -4.20 11.11
CA ALA A 387 -26.15 -3.23 10.16
C ALA A 387 -25.28 -3.11 8.91
N GLN A 388 -23.96 -3.22 9.04
CA GLN A 388 -23.01 -3.19 7.93
C GLN A 388 -23.01 -4.48 7.09
N PHE A 389 -23.19 -5.63 7.75
CA PHE A 389 -23.17 -6.97 7.15
C PHE A 389 -24.39 -7.80 7.58
N PRO A 390 -25.60 -7.46 7.11
CA PRO A 390 -26.86 -7.94 7.68
C PRO A 390 -27.17 -9.42 7.44
N TYR A 391 -26.49 -10.06 6.48
CA TYR A 391 -26.86 -11.38 6.00
C TYR A 391 -25.92 -12.50 6.45
N ILE A 392 -24.83 -12.19 7.15
CA ILE A 392 -23.80 -13.16 7.58
C ILE A 392 -24.44 -14.33 8.33
N GLU A 393 -25.28 -14.05 9.33
CA GLU A 393 -25.89 -15.10 10.17
C GLU A 393 -27.00 -15.91 9.47
N SER A 394 -27.53 -15.41 8.35
CA SER A 394 -28.71 -16.00 7.70
C SER A 394 -28.44 -16.69 6.37
N GLN A 395 -27.26 -16.48 5.76
CA GLN A 395 -26.95 -16.96 4.41
C GLN A 395 -25.64 -17.76 4.31
N ILE A 396 -24.83 -17.81 5.39
CA ILE A 396 -23.61 -18.62 5.44
C ILE A 396 -23.92 -19.84 6.30
N ASP A 397 -24.15 -20.98 5.65
CA ASP A 397 -24.68 -22.18 6.33
C ASP A 397 -23.58 -23.06 6.94
N ASP A 398 -22.37 -23.03 6.39
CA ASP A 398 -21.25 -23.89 6.74
C ASP A 398 -20.32 -23.30 7.82
N ILE A 399 -20.58 -22.06 8.23
CA ILE A 399 -19.85 -21.35 9.29
C ILE A 399 -20.82 -20.87 10.37
N GLU A 400 -20.52 -21.19 11.62
CA GLU A 400 -21.25 -20.72 12.80
C GLU A 400 -20.47 -19.60 13.49
N VAL A 401 -21.10 -18.43 13.64
CA VAL A 401 -20.50 -17.26 14.30
C VAL A 401 -21.19 -17.01 15.64
N GLU A 402 -20.42 -17.05 16.72
CA GLU A 402 -20.87 -16.75 18.08
C GLU A 402 -20.27 -15.43 18.57
N TYR A 403 -21.12 -14.54 19.06
CA TYR A 403 -20.71 -13.25 19.65
C TYR A 403 -20.85 -13.33 21.17
N CYS A 404 -19.73 -13.33 21.89
CA CYS A 404 -19.67 -13.40 23.34
C CYS A 404 -19.35 -12.01 23.92
N HIS A 405 -20.29 -11.48 24.71
CA HIS A 405 -20.04 -10.36 25.61
C HIS A 405 -19.39 -10.90 26.90
N ASP A 406 -18.06 -11.08 26.86
CA ASP A 406 -17.30 -11.70 27.94
C ASP A 406 -15.83 -11.24 27.88
N ASP A 407 -15.08 -11.53 28.94
CA ASP A 407 -13.64 -11.34 29.03
C ASP A 407 -12.92 -12.67 28.83
N ILE A 408 -11.82 -12.66 28.08
CA ILE A 408 -10.95 -13.83 27.91
C ILE A 408 -10.39 -14.36 29.24
N CYS A 409 -10.27 -13.50 30.24
CA CYS A 409 -9.83 -13.84 31.59
C CYS A 409 -10.95 -14.40 32.49
N SER A 410 -12.22 -14.36 32.06
CA SER A 410 -13.34 -14.83 32.88
C SER A 410 -13.24 -16.34 33.12
N THR A 411 -13.68 -16.81 34.29
CA THR A 411 -13.66 -18.25 34.61
C THR A 411 -14.47 -19.06 33.61
N ALA A 412 -15.60 -18.52 33.14
CA ALA A 412 -16.45 -19.17 32.15
C ALA A 412 -15.72 -19.33 30.81
N MET A 413 -15.12 -18.25 30.29
CA MET A 413 -14.38 -18.30 29.03
C MET A 413 -13.13 -19.18 29.11
N ARG A 414 -12.37 -19.10 30.22
CA ARG A 414 -11.21 -19.96 30.46
C ARG A 414 -11.60 -21.44 30.47
N THR A 415 -12.73 -21.79 31.11
CA THR A 415 -13.25 -23.17 31.11
C THR A 415 -13.64 -23.62 29.70
N ARG A 416 -14.28 -22.75 28.90
CA ARG A 416 -14.62 -23.05 27.50
C ARG A 416 -13.37 -23.31 26.65
N LEU A 417 -12.35 -22.45 26.76
CA LEU A 417 -11.07 -22.63 26.06
C LEU A 417 -10.39 -23.96 26.43
N GLN A 418 -10.42 -24.36 27.70
CA GLN A 418 -9.89 -25.65 28.13
C GLN A 418 -10.61 -26.83 27.47
N GLN A 419 -11.95 -26.79 27.46
CA GLN A 419 -12.77 -27.82 26.83
C GLN A 419 -12.52 -27.90 25.32
N TRP A 420 -12.38 -26.76 24.64
CA TRP A 420 -12.07 -26.73 23.21
C TRP A 420 -10.66 -27.23 22.91
N ALA A 421 -9.67 -26.84 23.71
CA ALA A 421 -8.29 -27.31 23.55
C ALA A 421 -8.15 -28.83 23.76
N GLN A 422 -8.91 -29.40 24.70
CA GLN A 422 -8.92 -30.84 24.97
C GLN A 422 -9.66 -31.67 23.91
N ASN A 423 -10.53 -31.04 23.12
CA ASN A 423 -11.30 -31.74 22.10
C ASN A 423 -10.41 -32.10 20.91
N LYS A 424 -10.16 -33.40 20.71
CA LYS A 424 -9.30 -33.93 19.64
C LYS A 424 -9.74 -33.53 18.22
N HIS A 425 -11.03 -33.32 18.02
CA HIS A 425 -11.61 -32.90 16.74
C HIS A 425 -11.61 -31.38 16.55
N CYS A 426 -11.36 -30.60 17.60
CA CYS A 426 -11.31 -29.15 17.49
C CYS A 426 -9.91 -28.70 17.04
N MET A 427 -9.82 -28.07 15.88
CA MET A 427 -8.63 -27.33 15.47
C MET A 427 -8.71 -25.91 16.00
N LEU A 428 -8.35 -25.73 17.28
CA LEU A 428 -8.44 -24.44 17.96
C LEU A 428 -7.31 -23.49 17.54
N THR A 429 -7.70 -22.29 17.10
CA THR A 429 -6.83 -21.13 16.91
C THR A 429 -7.36 -19.94 17.71
N VAL A 430 -6.54 -19.33 18.57
CA VAL A 430 -6.92 -18.16 19.38
C VAL A 430 -6.15 -16.93 18.90
N ALA A 431 -6.84 -15.96 18.32
CA ALA A 431 -6.28 -14.70 17.85
C ALA A 431 -6.57 -13.57 18.86
N ILE A 432 -5.53 -13.13 19.58
CA ILE A 432 -5.59 -11.99 20.51
C ILE A 432 -5.37 -10.69 19.72
N CYS A 433 -6.42 -9.90 19.59
CA CYS A 433 -6.48 -8.71 18.75
C CYS A 433 -6.71 -7.42 19.52
N VAL A 434 -6.56 -7.42 20.85
CA VAL A 434 -6.76 -6.21 21.67
C VAL A 434 -5.86 -5.05 21.23
N HIS A 435 -6.27 -3.82 21.53
CA HIS A 435 -5.60 -2.62 21.00
C HIS A 435 -4.20 -2.40 21.61
N ASP A 436 -4.07 -2.60 22.92
CA ASP A 436 -2.81 -2.43 23.65
C ASP A 436 -1.87 -3.64 23.35
N PRO A 437 -0.68 -3.41 22.76
CA PRO A 437 0.27 -4.47 22.42
C PRO A 437 0.78 -5.26 23.64
N ASP A 438 1.04 -4.59 24.76
CA ASP A 438 1.58 -5.24 25.97
C ASP A 438 0.49 -6.11 26.63
N LEU A 439 -0.74 -5.60 26.66
CA LEU A 439 -1.89 -6.38 27.11
C LEU A 439 -2.13 -7.58 26.19
N SER A 440 -2.07 -7.39 24.87
CA SER A 440 -2.21 -8.45 23.87
C SER A 440 -1.24 -9.59 24.13
N LEU A 441 0.03 -9.25 24.35
CA LEU A 441 1.07 -10.21 24.65
C LEU A 441 0.82 -10.93 25.98
N SER A 442 0.49 -10.18 27.03
CA SER A 442 0.20 -10.73 28.35
C SER A 442 -0.97 -11.72 28.31
N LEU A 443 -2.06 -11.38 27.61
CA LEU A 443 -3.23 -12.26 27.46
C LEU A 443 -2.87 -13.53 26.69
N GLY A 444 -2.15 -13.40 25.57
CA GLY A 444 -1.78 -14.53 24.72
C GLY A 444 -0.79 -15.50 25.36
N LEU A 445 0.05 -15.05 26.31
CA LEU A 445 1.00 -15.89 27.05
C LEU A 445 0.41 -16.48 28.35
N ASN A 446 -0.76 -16.01 28.80
CA ASN A 446 -1.45 -16.42 30.03
C ASN A 446 -2.82 -17.10 29.79
N LEU A 447 -3.03 -17.67 28.61
CA LEU A 447 -4.17 -18.56 28.32
C LEU A 447 -4.11 -19.82 29.20
N PRO A 448 -5.20 -20.60 29.29
CA PRO A 448 -5.19 -21.87 30.02
C PRO A 448 -4.06 -22.80 29.56
N HIS A 449 -3.50 -23.58 30.49
CA HIS A 449 -2.33 -24.44 30.23
C HIS A 449 -2.59 -25.41 29.07
N GLU A 450 -3.81 -25.91 28.99
CA GLU A 450 -4.31 -26.85 28.00
C GLU A 450 -4.14 -26.33 26.57
N VAL A 451 -4.32 -25.02 26.34
CA VAL A 451 -4.13 -24.42 25.00
C VAL A 451 -2.71 -24.67 24.49
N TYR A 452 -1.71 -24.52 25.36
CA TYR A 452 -0.31 -24.75 25.02
C TYR A 452 0.03 -26.25 25.02
N GLN A 453 -0.48 -27.00 26.00
CA GLN A 453 -0.23 -28.43 26.15
C GLN A 453 -0.73 -29.23 24.93
N TYR A 454 -1.92 -28.90 24.42
CA TYR A 454 -2.50 -29.52 23.24
C TYR A 454 -2.09 -28.83 21.92
N GLN A 455 -1.08 -27.96 21.96
CA GLN A 455 -0.47 -27.36 20.77
C GLN A 455 -1.48 -26.61 19.88
N CYS A 456 -2.47 -25.97 20.51
CA CYS A 456 -3.38 -25.07 19.81
C CYS A 456 -2.61 -23.86 19.29
N ARG A 457 -3.13 -23.23 18.23
CA ARG A 457 -2.47 -22.07 17.62
C ARG A 457 -2.88 -20.82 18.37
N VAL A 458 -1.92 -19.96 18.68
CA VAL A 458 -2.19 -18.66 19.31
C VAL A 458 -1.53 -17.58 18.47
N LEU A 459 -2.33 -16.61 18.02
CA LEU A 459 -1.87 -15.46 17.27
C LEU A 459 -2.00 -14.22 18.16
N ILE A 460 -0.93 -13.47 18.35
CA ILE A 460 -0.90 -12.29 19.22
C ILE A 460 -0.66 -11.06 18.36
N ARG A 461 -1.59 -10.11 18.36
CA ARG A 461 -1.42 -8.85 17.65
C ARG A 461 -0.33 -8.02 18.32
N GLN A 462 0.62 -7.55 17.52
CA GLN A 462 1.67 -6.58 17.86
C GLN A 462 1.77 -5.55 16.73
N GLU A 463 1.78 -4.25 17.06
CA GLU A 463 1.90 -3.19 16.05
C GLU A 463 3.37 -2.95 15.65
N PHE A 464 4.31 -3.23 16.55
CA PHE A 464 5.74 -3.06 16.35
C PHE A 464 6.47 -4.38 16.59
N ASN A 465 7.52 -4.62 15.81
CA ASN A 465 8.41 -5.76 16.06
C ASN A 465 9.42 -5.39 17.16
N ASN A 466 9.22 -5.88 18.37
CA ASN A 466 10.16 -5.74 19.48
C ASN A 466 10.94 -7.05 19.72
N ASP A 467 12.04 -7.00 20.47
CA ASP A 467 12.86 -8.18 20.77
C ASP A 467 12.04 -9.30 21.41
N LEU A 468 11.08 -8.95 22.27
CA LEU A 468 10.19 -9.90 22.92
C LEU A 468 9.31 -10.66 21.92
N SER A 469 8.84 -9.99 20.87
CA SER A 469 8.09 -10.61 19.76
C SER A 469 8.94 -11.66 19.05
N SER A 470 10.22 -11.35 18.79
CA SER A 470 11.14 -12.32 18.18
C SER A 470 11.40 -13.53 19.08
N MET A 471 11.54 -13.31 20.40
CA MET A 471 11.74 -14.39 21.37
C MET A 471 10.55 -15.34 21.45
N VAL A 472 9.31 -14.82 21.37
CA VAL A 472 8.10 -15.64 21.35
C VAL A 472 8.03 -16.47 20.07
N ASP A 473 8.37 -15.87 18.92
CA ASP A 473 8.32 -16.58 17.64
C ASP A 473 9.38 -17.68 17.51
N ASP A 474 10.56 -17.50 18.10
CA ASP A 474 11.67 -18.47 18.06
C ASP A 474 11.59 -19.54 19.16
N GLU A 475 10.65 -19.41 20.09
CA GLU A 475 10.45 -20.35 21.20
C GLU A 475 10.03 -21.74 20.66
N LYS A 476 10.65 -22.80 21.19
CA LYS A 476 10.41 -24.20 20.76
C LYS A 476 9.78 -25.09 21.83
N GLY A 477 9.66 -24.61 23.06
CA GLY A 477 9.07 -25.30 24.20
C GLY A 477 7.58 -25.01 24.33
N ARG A 478 7.19 -24.38 25.43
CA ARG A 478 5.77 -24.20 25.81
C ARG A 478 4.99 -23.36 24.80
N TYR A 479 5.62 -22.37 24.21
CA TYR A 479 5.01 -21.36 23.35
C TYR A 479 5.30 -21.59 21.87
N ARG A 480 5.71 -22.81 21.49
CA ARG A 480 6.05 -23.20 20.11
C ARG A 480 5.03 -22.75 19.05
N TYR A 481 3.74 -22.84 19.36
CA TYR A 481 2.62 -22.48 18.47
C TYR A 481 1.99 -21.12 18.77
N VAL A 482 2.66 -20.31 19.59
CA VAL A 482 2.34 -18.90 19.77
C VAL A 482 3.14 -18.11 18.75
N LYS A 483 2.46 -17.26 17.98
CA LYS A 483 3.09 -16.38 16.99
C LYS A 483 2.57 -14.97 17.11
N VAL A 484 3.44 -13.97 16.88
CA VAL A 484 3.01 -12.57 16.79
C VAL A 484 2.66 -12.19 15.35
N PHE A 485 1.66 -11.32 15.18
CA PHE A 485 1.24 -10.81 13.88
C PHE A 485 0.77 -9.35 13.96
N GLY A 486 0.54 -8.71 12.82
CA GLY A 486 -0.08 -7.37 12.79
C GLY A 486 0.90 -6.20 12.72
N MET A 487 2.21 -6.46 12.61
CA MET A 487 3.24 -5.43 12.60
C MET A 487 3.10 -4.53 11.35
N VAL A 488 3.03 -3.22 11.58
CA VAL A 488 2.75 -2.23 10.52
C VAL A 488 3.89 -2.17 9.50
N ASP A 489 5.12 -2.37 9.96
CA ASP A 489 6.34 -2.40 9.14
C ASP A 489 6.40 -3.60 8.17
N ARG A 490 5.45 -4.54 8.27
CA ARG A 490 5.33 -5.72 7.41
C ARG A 490 3.93 -5.90 6.79
N GLY A 491 2.96 -5.08 7.20
CA GLY A 491 1.55 -5.27 6.85
C GLY A 491 1.14 -4.94 5.42
N ILE A 492 2.05 -4.36 4.62
CA ILE A 492 1.83 -4.13 3.20
C ILE A 492 3.03 -4.66 2.43
N LYS A 493 2.79 -5.69 1.62
CA LYS A 493 3.70 -6.14 0.58
C LYS A 493 3.16 -5.71 -0.77
N LYS A 494 4.00 -5.27 -1.70
CA LYS A 494 3.51 -4.73 -2.99
C LYS A 494 2.71 -5.76 -3.81
N ASN A 495 3.11 -7.04 -3.75
CA ASN A 495 2.43 -8.16 -4.40
C ASN A 495 0.91 -8.24 -4.16
N ILE A 496 0.42 -7.97 -2.94
CA ILE A 496 -1.02 -8.04 -2.59
C ILE A 496 -1.81 -6.88 -3.19
N LEU A 497 -1.12 -5.78 -3.51
CA LEU A 497 -1.68 -4.62 -4.20
C LEU A 497 -1.64 -4.80 -5.72
N GLN A 498 -0.80 -5.70 -6.24
CA GLN A 498 -0.73 -6.02 -7.65
C GLN A 498 -1.84 -6.99 -8.03
N ASP A 499 -2.76 -6.55 -8.89
CA ASP A 499 -3.93 -7.35 -9.28
C ASP A 499 -3.64 -8.39 -10.39
N LYS A 500 -2.37 -8.75 -10.62
CA LYS A 500 -1.96 -9.58 -11.77
C LYS A 500 -2.73 -10.91 -11.85
N LEU A 501 -2.84 -11.62 -10.73
CA LEU A 501 -3.56 -12.90 -10.69
C LEU A 501 -5.08 -12.73 -10.79
N ALA A 502 -5.63 -11.70 -10.15
CA ALA A 502 -7.07 -11.43 -10.17
C ALA A 502 -7.54 -11.01 -11.58
N LEU A 503 -6.64 -10.38 -12.33
CA LEU A 503 -6.81 -10.07 -13.75
C LEU A 503 -6.90 -11.34 -14.61
N TYR A 504 -6.09 -12.38 -14.35
CA TYR A 504 -6.21 -13.66 -15.05
C TYR A 504 -7.48 -14.43 -14.69
N VAL A 505 -7.90 -14.37 -13.42
CA VAL A 505 -9.23 -14.87 -13.01
C VAL A 505 -10.34 -14.19 -13.81
N ASN A 506 -10.30 -12.86 -13.96
CA ASN A 506 -11.30 -12.16 -14.76
C ASN A 506 -11.25 -12.55 -16.24
N TYR A 507 -10.04 -12.68 -16.79
CA TYR A 507 -9.85 -13.02 -18.20
C TYR A 507 -10.52 -14.36 -18.54
N LEU A 508 -10.42 -15.34 -17.63
CA LEU A 508 -11.16 -16.60 -17.75
C LEU A 508 -12.67 -16.34 -17.81
N TYR A 509 -13.26 -15.59 -16.87
CA TYR A 509 -14.70 -15.33 -16.85
C TYR A 509 -15.20 -14.62 -18.12
N ASP A 510 -14.51 -13.58 -18.58
CA ASP A 510 -14.91 -12.86 -19.79
C ASP A 510 -14.75 -13.72 -21.04
N CYS A 511 -13.66 -14.50 -21.14
CA CYS A 511 -13.50 -15.43 -22.24
C CYS A 511 -14.58 -16.53 -22.22
N CYS A 512 -14.82 -17.18 -21.07
CA CYS A 512 -15.74 -18.30 -20.90
C CYS A 512 -17.22 -17.98 -21.08
N TYR A 513 -17.65 -16.74 -20.78
CA TYR A 513 -19.08 -16.44 -20.71
C TYR A 513 -19.51 -15.25 -21.58
N ALA A 514 -18.62 -14.65 -22.37
CA ALA A 514 -18.97 -13.57 -23.31
C ALA A 514 -18.87 -13.94 -24.81
N ASP A 515 -18.16 -15.01 -25.20
CA ASP A 515 -17.99 -15.40 -26.62
C ASP A 515 -18.07 -16.91 -26.86
N GLU A 516 -19.27 -17.42 -27.20
CA GLU A 516 -19.56 -18.85 -27.44
C GLU A 516 -18.70 -19.54 -28.52
N SER A 517 -17.91 -18.79 -29.30
CA SER A 517 -17.11 -19.33 -30.42
C SER A 517 -15.75 -19.92 -30.01
N LEU A 518 -15.25 -19.59 -28.83
CA LEU A 518 -14.04 -20.18 -28.26
C LEU A 518 -14.46 -21.38 -27.40
N LYS A 519 -13.86 -22.56 -27.59
CA LYS A 519 -13.97 -23.63 -26.58
C LYS A 519 -13.03 -23.26 -25.41
N GLN A 520 -13.64 -22.70 -24.37
CA GLN A 520 -13.02 -21.78 -23.40
C GLN A 520 -12.30 -22.40 -22.20
N LYS A 521 -12.30 -23.73 -22.02
CA LYS A 521 -11.73 -24.38 -20.82
C LYS A 521 -10.19 -24.37 -20.74
N GLU A 522 -9.50 -23.98 -21.81
CA GLU A 522 -8.04 -24.02 -21.91
C GLU A 522 -7.38 -22.63 -22.04
N VAL A 523 -8.12 -21.52 -21.87
CA VAL A 523 -7.56 -20.17 -22.08
C VAL A 523 -6.35 -19.93 -21.20
N LEU A 524 -6.46 -20.25 -19.91
CA LEU A 524 -5.34 -20.09 -18.97
C LEU A 524 -4.25 -21.15 -19.18
N LYS A 525 -4.60 -22.35 -19.63
CA LYS A 525 -3.64 -23.39 -20.04
C LYS A 525 -2.76 -22.88 -21.21
N LYS A 526 -3.38 -22.37 -22.27
CA LYS A 526 -2.69 -21.78 -23.43
C LYS A 526 -1.84 -20.56 -23.04
N MET A 527 -2.37 -19.72 -22.15
CA MET A 527 -1.64 -18.57 -21.62
C MET A 527 -0.39 -19.02 -20.85
N TYR A 528 -0.50 -20.06 -20.03
CA TYR A 528 0.62 -20.65 -19.30
C TYR A 528 1.64 -21.32 -20.23
N GLU A 529 1.21 -22.13 -21.21
CA GLU A 529 2.10 -22.73 -22.21
C GLU A 529 2.90 -21.67 -22.99
N SER A 530 2.27 -20.52 -23.25
CA SER A 530 2.88 -19.36 -23.93
C SER A 530 3.80 -18.53 -23.02
N TYR A 531 3.64 -18.63 -21.70
CA TYR A 531 4.35 -17.81 -20.72
C TYR A 531 5.85 -18.11 -20.68
N GLY A 532 6.23 -19.40 -20.70
CA GLY A 532 7.64 -19.81 -20.60
C GLY A 532 8.55 -19.25 -21.71
N ASN A 533 8.00 -19.07 -22.92
CA ASN A 533 8.72 -18.55 -24.07
C ASN A 533 8.56 -17.04 -24.27
N HIS A 534 7.82 -16.34 -23.39
CA HIS A 534 7.42 -14.94 -23.57
C HIS A 534 6.89 -14.66 -24.99
N SER A 535 6.05 -15.57 -25.50
CA SER A 535 5.59 -15.52 -26.87
C SER A 535 4.77 -14.25 -27.15
N ALA A 536 4.68 -13.86 -28.42
CA ALA A 536 3.79 -12.78 -28.84
C ALA A 536 2.34 -13.02 -28.40
N ASP A 537 1.92 -14.30 -28.33
CA ASP A 537 0.59 -14.70 -27.88
C ASP A 537 0.37 -14.39 -26.39
N PHE A 538 1.36 -14.68 -25.52
CA PHE A 538 1.26 -14.31 -24.10
C PHE A 538 1.14 -12.80 -23.92
N ILE A 539 1.95 -12.02 -24.66
CA ILE A 539 1.89 -10.55 -24.60
C ILE A 539 0.51 -10.04 -25.00
N LEU A 540 -0.07 -10.60 -26.08
CA LEU A 540 -1.41 -10.26 -26.55
C LEU A 540 -2.48 -10.62 -25.53
N MET A 541 -2.49 -11.86 -25.01
CA MET A 541 -3.45 -12.31 -23.99
C MET A 541 -3.36 -11.47 -22.73
N ASN A 542 -2.15 -11.17 -22.25
CA ASN A 542 -1.93 -10.34 -21.08
C ASN A 542 -2.45 -8.89 -21.30
N HIS A 543 -2.26 -8.32 -22.49
CA HIS A 543 -2.80 -7.01 -22.84
C HIS A 543 -4.34 -7.02 -22.89
N GLN A 544 -4.95 -8.07 -23.45
CA GLN A 544 -6.41 -8.24 -23.45
C GLN A 544 -6.97 -8.38 -22.03
N ALA A 545 -6.33 -9.20 -21.19
CA ALA A 545 -6.72 -9.39 -19.81
C ALA A 545 -6.64 -8.07 -19.02
N GLN A 546 -5.59 -7.27 -19.23
CA GLN A 546 -5.45 -5.93 -18.65
C GLN A 546 -6.57 -5.00 -19.11
N TYR A 547 -6.89 -4.99 -20.41
CA TYR A 547 -7.97 -4.16 -20.95
C TYR A 547 -9.33 -4.50 -20.33
N LEU A 548 -9.64 -5.79 -20.15
CA LEU A 548 -10.88 -6.26 -19.52
C LEU A 548 -10.91 -5.90 -18.02
N TRP A 549 -9.82 -6.16 -17.31
CA TRP A 549 -9.68 -5.79 -15.89
C TRP A 549 -9.94 -4.31 -15.63
N ASN A 550 -9.41 -3.46 -16.52
CA ASN A 550 -9.54 -2.01 -16.46
C ASN A 550 -10.98 -1.52 -16.63
N LYS A 551 -11.84 -2.28 -17.31
CA LYS A 551 -13.27 -1.99 -17.48
C LYS A 551 -14.16 -2.58 -16.39
N LEU A 552 -13.65 -3.57 -15.65
CA LEU A 552 -14.39 -4.26 -14.62
C LEU A 552 -14.75 -3.32 -13.46
N SER A 553 -15.95 -3.51 -12.89
CA SER A 553 -16.39 -2.77 -11.71
C SER A 553 -15.60 -3.18 -10.47
N GLU A 554 -15.43 -2.27 -9.52
CA GLU A 554 -14.65 -2.54 -8.30
C GLU A 554 -15.19 -3.72 -7.47
N PRO A 555 -16.53 -3.90 -7.30
CA PRO A 555 -17.08 -5.07 -6.62
C PRO A 555 -16.69 -6.39 -7.28
N LEU A 556 -16.64 -6.45 -8.61
CA LEU A 556 -16.26 -7.67 -9.33
C LEU A 556 -14.75 -7.93 -9.27
N ARG A 557 -13.94 -6.85 -9.31
CA ARG A 557 -12.50 -6.99 -9.06
C ARG A 557 -12.21 -7.58 -7.69
N TRP A 558 -12.94 -7.16 -6.66
CA TRP A 558 -12.83 -7.74 -5.32
C TRP A 558 -13.24 -9.20 -5.27
N ALA A 559 -14.33 -9.58 -5.92
CA ALA A 559 -14.73 -10.99 -6.00
C ALA A 559 -13.59 -11.88 -6.57
N ASN A 560 -12.92 -11.41 -7.63
CA ASN A 560 -11.81 -12.14 -8.24
C ASN A 560 -10.57 -12.20 -7.32
N ARG A 561 -10.32 -11.16 -6.52
CA ARG A 561 -9.23 -11.16 -5.52
C ARG A 561 -9.51 -12.14 -4.39
N TYR A 562 -10.74 -12.17 -3.86
CA TYR A 562 -11.13 -13.08 -2.78
C TYR A 562 -11.21 -14.54 -3.20
N GLN A 563 -11.45 -14.81 -4.49
CA GLN A 563 -11.36 -16.18 -5.02
C GLN A 563 -9.94 -16.74 -4.87
N LEU A 564 -8.91 -15.94 -5.17
CA LEU A 564 -7.51 -16.35 -5.01
C LEU A 564 -7.17 -16.68 -3.56
N ASP A 565 -7.79 -15.97 -2.62
CA ASP A 565 -7.48 -16.13 -1.20
C ASP A 565 -7.83 -17.54 -0.69
N ALA A 566 -8.83 -18.20 -1.29
CA ALA A 566 -9.26 -19.56 -0.94
C ALA A 566 -8.42 -20.69 -1.60
N TYR A 567 -7.51 -20.36 -2.53
CA TYR A 567 -6.76 -21.40 -3.28
C TYR A 567 -5.89 -22.27 -2.38
N SER A 568 -5.37 -21.70 -1.29
CA SER A 568 -4.63 -22.44 -0.27
C SER A 568 -5.47 -23.57 0.32
N VAL A 569 -6.73 -23.31 0.63
CA VAL A 569 -7.66 -24.28 1.24
C VAL A 569 -7.96 -25.42 0.28
N PHE A 570 -8.23 -25.13 -1.00
CA PHE A 570 -8.45 -26.18 -2.01
C PHE A 570 -7.22 -27.08 -2.19
N CYS A 571 -6.02 -26.51 -2.25
CA CYS A 571 -4.78 -27.29 -2.38
C CYS A 571 -4.56 -28.19 -1.15
N ARG A 572 -4.82 -27.68 0.06
CA ARG A 572 -4.64 -28.43 1.30
C ARG A 572 -5.61 -29.60 1.43
N THR A 573 -6.85 -29.40 1.01
CA THR A 573 -7.86 -30.48 0.90
C THR A 573 -7.38 -31.61 -0.03
N LEU A 574 -6.59 -31.29 -1.05
CA LEU A 574 -5.96 -32.26 -1.95
C LEU A 574 -4.62 -32.82 -1.44
N GLY A 575 -4.16 -32.41 -0.26
CA GLY A 575 -2.89 -32.86 0.34
C GLY A 575 -1.66 -32.05 -0.09
N TYR A 576 -1.85 -30.84 -0.61
CA TYR A 576 -0.77 -29.97 -1.11
C TYR A 576 -0.65 -28.66 -0.33
N GLY A 577 0.59 -28.21 -0.13
CA GLY A 577 0.92 -26.86 0.28
C GLY A 577 1.40 -26.02 -0.91
N ILE A 578 1.36 -24.69 -0.75
CA ILE A 578 1.80 -23.73 -1.77
C ILE A 578 3.07 -23.02 -1.30
N ARG A 579 4.03 -22.81 -2.20
CA ARG A 579 5.21 -21.95 -1.96
C ARG A 579 5.62 -21.21 -3.23
N ARG A 580 6.42 -20.16 -3.09
CA ARG A 580 7.08 -19.52 -4.23
C ARG A 580 8.03 -20.50 -4.91
N SER A 581 8.05 -20.49 -6.24
CA SER A 581 9.00 -21.28 -7.03
C SER A 581 10.30 -20.50 -7.22
N ASP A 582 11.42 -21.23 -7.20
CA ASP A 582 12.74 -20.70 -7.57
C ASP A 582 12.91 -20.61 -9.10
N HIS A 583 11.95 -21.12 -9.87
CA HIS A 583 12.01 -21.24 -11.33
C HIS A 583 11.00 -20.28 -11.98
N SER A 584 11.37 -19.71 -13.13
CA SER A 584 10.50 -18.88 -13.96
C SER A 584 10.52 -19.42 -15.40
N PRO A 585 9.43 -20.00 -15.92
CA PRO A 585 8.12 -20.13 -15.29
C PRO A 585 8.09 -21.16 -14.15
N ALA A 586 7.23 -20.93 -13.14
CA ALA A 586 6.93 -21.95 -12.16
C ALA A 586 6.18 -23.11 -12.83
N HIS A 587 6.46 -24.34 -12.43
CA HIS A 587 5.85 -25.52 -13.04
C HIS A 587 5.12 -26.37 -11.99
N ILE A 588 3.81 -26.54 -12.19
CA ILE A 588 3.00 -27.49 -11.42
C ILE A 588 2.81 -28.72 -12.30
N SER A 589 3.34 -29.86 -11.86
CA SER A 589 3.24 -31.11 -12.62
C SER A 589 1.79 -31.59 -12.71
N GLU A 590 1.37 -32.01 -13.90
CA GLU A 590 0.11 -32.73 -14.16
C GLU A 590 -0.05 -33.97 -13.25
N SER A 591 1.05 -34.58 -12.82
CA SER A 591 1.03 -35.71 -11.88
C SER A 591 0.71 -35.30 -10.42
N MET A 592 0.92 -34.03 -10.05
CA MET A 592 0.56 -33.49 -8.74
C MET A 592 -0.87 -32.97 -8.73
N PHE A 593 -1.27 -32.20 -9.73
CA PHE A 593 -2.64 -31.74 -9.88
C PHE A 593 -3.25 -32.44 -11.09
N ASN A 594 -3.94 -33.55 -10.85
CA ASN A 594 -4.54 -34.34 -11.92
C ASN A 594 -5.58 -33.49 -12.66
N GLU A 595 -5.37 -33.23 -13.96
CA GLU A 595 -6.35 -32.52 -14.80
C GLU A 595 -7.70 -33.26 -14.81
N ASP A 596 -7.68 -34.59 -14.67
CA ASP A 596 -8.85 -35.46 -14.56
C ASP A 596 -9.09 -35.90 -13.12
N LEU A 597 -9.40 -34.95 -12.23
CA LEU A 597 -9.83 -35.25 -10.86
C LEU A 597 -10.98 -36.27 -10.87
N PRO A 598 -10.98 -37.29 -9.97
CA PRO A 598 -12.12 -38.19 -9.85
C PRO A 598 -13.40 -37.39 -9.61
N ALA A 599 -14.50 -37.76 -10.29
CA ALA A 599 -15.75 -36.98 -10.26
C ALA A 599 -16.26 -36.69 -8.83
N GLN A 600 -16.05 -37.61 -7.88
CA GLN A 600 -16.39 -37.42 -6.47
C GLN A 600 -15.50 -36.38 -5.77
N VAL A 601 -14.20 -36.33 -6.09
CA VAL A 601 -13.28 -35.31 -5.55
C VAL A 601 -13.66 -33.94 -6.09
N LEU A 602 -13.89 -33.83 -7.40
CA LEU A 602 -14.35 -32.59 -8.02
C LEU A 602 -15.67 -32.11 -7.41
N TYR A 603 -16.63 -33.01 -7.20
CA TYR A 603 -17.91 -32.69 -6.55
C TYR A 603 -17.72 -32.02 -5.18
N LEU A 604 -16.80 -32.55 -4.35
CA LEU A 604 -16.51 -32.00 -3.02
C LEU A 604 -15.84 -30.62 -3.10
N LEU A 605 -14.89 -30.41 -4.02
CA LEU A 605 -14.24 -29.12 -4.22
C LEU A 605 -15.20 -28.06 -4.77
N VAL A 606 -16.06 -28.45 -5.70
CA VAL A 606 -17.11 -27.58 -6.26
C VAL A 606 -18.12 -27.17 -5.19
N ARG A 607 -18.47 -28.08 -4.27
CA ARG A 607 -19.27 -27.74 -3.09
C ARG A 607 -18.57 -26.69 -2.22
N MET A 608 -17.27 -26.83 -1.96
CA MET A 608 -16.50 -25.84 -1.20
C MET A 608 -16.49 -24.47 -1.90
N GLU A 609 -16.23 -24.42 -3.21
CA GLU A 609 -16.27 -23.16 -3.99
C GLU A 609 -17.66 -22.52 -3.93
N LYS A 610 -18.73 -23.32 -3.96
CA LYS A 610 -20.09 -22.81 -3.83
C LYS A 610 -20.32 -22.07 -2.52
N TYR A 611 -19.89 -22.65 -1.40
CA TYR A 611 -20.04 -22.03 -0.09
C TYR A 611 -19.15 -20.79 0.06
N ARG A 612 -17.92 -20.85 -0.46
CA ARG A 612 -17.02 -19.69 -0.56
C ARG A 612 -17.65 -18.54 -1.35
N TRP A 613 -18.26 -18.83 -2.49
CA TRP A 613 -18.96 -17.84 -3.31
C TRP A 613 -20.19 -17.27 -2.58
N ASN A 614 -20.99 -18.11 -1.92
CA ASN A 614 -22.14 -17.65 -1.13
C ASN A 614 -21.69 -16.68 -0.01
N ALA A 615 -20.60 -17.00 0.67
CA ALA A 615 -20.05 -16.17 1.73
C ALA A 615 -19.47 -14.85 1.21
N GLU A 616 -18.71 -14.88 0.12
CA GLU A 616 -18.20 -13.65 -0.53
C GLU A 616 -19.35 -12.71 -0.92
N ARG A 617 -20.38 -13.24 -1.58
CA ARG A 617 -21.55 -12.46 -1.99
C ARG A 617 -22.31 -11.90 -0.79
N THR A 618 -22.46 -12.71 0.26
CA THR A 618 -23.10 -12.29 1.51
C THR A 618 -22.33 -11.15 2.18
N VAL A 619 -21.01 -11.24 2.29
CA VAL A 619 -20.14 -10.19 2.84
C VAL A 619 -20.16 -8.93 1.96
N ALA A 620 -20.21 -9.09 0.64
CA ALA A 620 -20.38 -7.99 -0.31
C ALA A 620 -21.77 -7.31 -0.22
N GLY A 621 -22.70 -7.85 0.57
CA GLY A 621 -24.02 -7.28 0.84
C GLY A 621 -25.14 -7.83 -0.05
N TRP A 622 -24.90 -8.90 -0.80
CA TRP A 622 -25.94 -9.52 -1.61
C TRP A 622 -26.94 -10.31 -0.76
N LYS A 623 -28.21 -10.13 -1.08
CA LYS A 623 -29.33 -10.83 -0.47
C LYS A 623 -29.83 -11.95 -1.37
N ARG A 624 -30.15 -13.11 -0.77
CA ARG A 624 -30.92 -14.16 -1.44
C ARG A 624 -32.30 -13.64 -1.86
N ALA A 625 -32.64 -13.78 -3.14
CA ALA A 625 -33.94 -13.39 -3.67
C ALA A 625 -34.30 -14.24 -4.89
N LYS A 626 -35.58 -14.29 -5.29
CA LYS A 626 -36.00 -15.11 -6.45
C LYS A 626 -35.48 -14.59 -7.79
N VAL A 627 -35.21 -13.29 -7.90
CA VAL A 627 -34.80 -12.62 -9.14
C VAL A 627 -33.48 -11.89 -8.89
N LYS A 628 -32.61 -11.91 -9.90
CA LYS A 628 -31.34 -11.19 -9.85
C LYS A 628 -31.58 -9.69 -10.05
N ASP A 629 -31.12 -8.89 -9.11
CA ASP A 629 -31.15 -7.43 -9.18
C ASP A 629 -29.78 -6.88 -8.80
N LYS A 630 -29.07 -6.28 -9.76
CA LYS A 630 -27.73 -5.73 -9.51
C LYS A 630 -27.77 -4.40 -8.75
N VAL A 631 -28.88 -3.67 -8.79
CA VAL A 631 -29.03 -2.36 -8.14
C VAL A 631 -29.28 -2.56 -6.64
N PHE A 632 -30.17 -3.49 -6.29
CA PHE A 632 -30.50 -3.81 -4.90
C PHE A 632 -29.70 -4.99 -4.33
N LEU A 633 -28.66 -5.44 -5.05
CA LEU A 633 -27.79 -6.55 -4.69
C LEU A 633 -28.57 -7.81 -4.31
N GLN A 634 -29.43 -8.29 -5.21
CA GLN A 634 -30.22 -9.50 -5.01
C GLN A 634 -29.78 -10.61 -5.97
N HIS A 635 -29.67 -11.84 -5.48
CA HIS A 635 -29.24 -12.97 -6.30
C HIS A 635 -30.00 -14.28 -5.98
N PRO A 636 -30.48 -15.02 -7.00
CA PRO A 636 -31.19 -16.29 -6.80
C PRO A 636 -30.30 -17.46 -6.44
N LEU A 637 -29.04 -17.43 -6.90
CA LEU A 637 -28.11 -18.52 -6.67
C LEU A 637 -27.45 -18.50 -5.28
N ILE A 638 -27.76 -17.55 -4.39
CA ILE A 638 -27.30 -17.61 -2.98
C ILE A 638 -28.17 -18.65 -2.27
N MET A 639 -27.73 -19.91 -2.29
CA MET A 639 -28.45 -21.05 -1.75
C MET A 639 -27.50 -22.24 -1.48
N PRO A 640 -27.93 -23.24 -0.68
CA PRO A 640 -27.18 -24.47 -0.46
C PRO A 640 -26.82 -25.18 -1.77
N PHE A 641 -25.70 -25.90 -1.76
CA PHE A 641 -25.16 -26.55 -2.96
C PHE A 641 -26.08 -27.65 -3.48
N TYR A 642 -26.66 -28.47 -2.60
CA TYR A 642 -27.61 -29.51 -2.97
C TYR A 642 -28.88 -28.94 -3.61
N GLU A 643 -29.34 -27.77 -3.15
CA GLU A 643 -30.46 -27.06 -3.76
C GLU A 643 -30.09 -26.52 -5.15
N LEU A 644 -28.88 -25.98 -5.32
CA LEU A 644 -28.36 -25.52 -6.61
C LEU A 644 -28.30 -26.67 -7.62
N LEU A 645 -27.74 -27.82 -7.22
CA LEU A 645 -27.60 -28.99 -8.08
C LEU A 645 -28.94 -29.49 -8.62
N GLN A 646 -30.01 -29.36 -7.83
CA GLN A 646 -31.36 -29.77 -8.24
C GLN A 646 -32.04 -28.75 -9.16
N LYS A 647 -31.84 -27.45 -8.91
CA LYS A 647 -32.59 -26.38 -9.59
C LYS A 647 -31.86 -25.78 -10.79
N HIS A 648 -30.53 -25.71 -10.72
CA HIS A 648 -29.65 -25.03 -11.66
C HIS A 648 -28.34 -25.83 -11.87
N PRO A 649 -28.39 -27.10 -12.33
CA PRO A 649 -27.19 -27.92 -12.52
C PRO A 649 -26.18 -27.29 -13.49
N GLU A 650 -26.63 -26.45 -14.42
CA GLU A 650 -25.78 -25.70 -15.36
C GLU A 650 -24.86 -24.69 -14.68
N GLU A 651 -25.26 -24.16 -13.51
CA GLU A 651 -24.45 -23.18 -12.77
C GLU A 651 -23.31 -23.83 -12.00
N VAL A 652 -23.38 -25.14 -11.74
CA VAL A 652 -22.33 -25.93 -11.06
C VAL A 652 -21.06 -26.02 -11.92
N GLU A 653 -21.19 -25.95 -13.25
CA GLU A 653 -20.04 -25.97 -14.16
C GLU A 653 -19.10 -24.76 -13.92
N LYS A 654 -19.66 -23.61 -13.53
CA LYS A 654 -18.87 -22.39 -13.26
C LYS A 654 -17.97 -22.55 -12.03
N ASP A 655 -18.49 -23.22 -11.00
CA ASP A 655 -17.72 -23.54 -9.80
C ASP A 655 -16.63 -24.58 -10.11
N ALA A 656 -16.87 -25.52 -11.05
CA ALA A 656 -15.87 -26.47 -11.52
C ALA A 656 -14.72 -25.81 -12.30
N ASP A 657 -15.03 -24.80 -13.13
CA ASP A 657 -14.03 -24.05 -13.88
C ASP A 657 -13.00 -23.38 -12.95
N VAL A 658 -13.40 -22.94 -11.75
CA VAL A 658 -12.47 -22.40 -10.74
C VAL A 658 -11.42 -23.44 -10.33
N ILE A 659 -11.85 -24.68 -10.10
CA ILE A 659 -10.99 -25.79 -9.66
C ILE A 659 -10.04 -26.21 -10.77
N TYR A 660 -10.52 -26.35 -12.01
CA TYR A 660 -9.68 -26.74 -13.14
C TYR A 660 -8.61 -25.72 -13.48
N ASN A 661 -8.90 -24.43 -13.30
CA ASN A 661 -8.00 -23.35 -13.68
C ASN A 661 -7.00 -22.93 -12.59
N LEU A 662 -7.26 -23.34 -11.34
CA LEU A 662 -6.41 -23.08 -10.19
C LEU A 662 -4.90 -23.36 -10.43
N PRO A 663 -4.47 -24.53 -10.93
CA PRO A 663 -3.04 -24.82 -11.11
C PRO A 663 -2.37 -23.84 -12.09
N TYR A 664 -3.04 -23.47 -13.19
CA TYR A 664 -2.47 -22.53 -14.16
C TYR A 664 -2.32 -21.12 -13.59
N ILE A 665 -3.29 -20.67 -12.78
CA ILE A 665 -3.22 -19.37 -12.10
C ILE A 665 -2.07 -19.35 -11.10
N LEU A 666 -1.90 -20.42 -10.30
CA LEU A 666 -0.77 -20.52 -9.37
C LEU A 666 0.57 -20.50 -10.10
N ALA A 667 0.70 -21.26 -11.20
CA ALA A 667 1.92 -21.30 -12.00
C ALA A 667 2.24 -19.94 -12.66
N LEU A 668 1.25 -19.27 -13.25
CA LEU A 668 1.38 -17.90 -13.78
C LEU A 668 1.73 -16.86 -12.69
N GLY A 669 1.35 -17.17 -11.45
CA GLY A 669 1.69 -16.41 -10.26
C GLY A 669 3.11 -16.63 -9.74
N GLY A 670 3.85 -17.61 -10.27
CA GLY A 670 5.16 -18.00 -9.77
C GLY A 670 5.10 -18.88 -8.52
N TYR A 671 4.02 -19.63 -8.32
CA TYR A 671 3.86 -20.57 -7.22
C TYR A 671 4.00 -22.02 -7.69
N GLU A 672 4.47 -22.88 -6.78
CA GLU A 672 4.54 -24.32 -6.96
C GLU A 672 3.86 -25.04 -5.79
N LEU A 673 3.46 -26.29 -6.06
CA LEU A 673 2.86 -27.18 -5.07
C LEU A 673 3.93 -28.10 -4.48
N TYR A 674 3.79 -28.40 -3.18
CA TYR A 674 4.53 -29.46 -2.51
C TYR A 674 3.57 -30.37 -1.75
N ARG A 675 3.86 -31.66 -1.66
CA ARG A 675 3.05 -32.58 -0.85
C ARG A 675 3.21 -32.24 0.62
N LEU A 676 2.10 -32.14 1.33
CA LEU A 676 2.12 -32.11 2.78
C LEU A 676 2.59 -33.49 3.27
N ALA A 677 3.52 -33.51 4.22
CA ALA A 677 3.88 -34.77 4.88
C ALA A 677 2.68 -35.24 5.72
N ASP A 678 2.37 -36.53 5.65
CA ASP A 678 1.34 -37.16 6.47
C ASP A 678 1.61 -37.00 7.98
#